data_AF-A0AAD5TDW1-F1
#
_entry.id   AF-A0AAD5TDW1-F1
#
_cell.length_a   1.000
_cell.length_b   1.000
_cell.length_c   1.000
_cell.angle_alpha   90.00
_cell.angle_beta   90.00
_cell.angle_gamma   90.00
#
_symmetry.space_group_name_H-M   'P 1'
#
loop_
_entity.id
_entity.type
_entity.pdbx_description
1 polymer ?
#
loop_
_entity_poly.entity_id
_entity_poly.type
_entity_poly.pdbx_seq_one_letter_code
_entity_poly.pdbx_strand_id
1 'polypeptide(L)'
;MFPSPEEVATLRDYLTKALQFAHDTEFELRFSTFTRNDLYQQGRPAIPGQKSQSYRFLPIIDPSIFCKTLATFRTYGLVEHRSQVTDAFYADYVRQTIDTAGQSTWVTKTRSRYTDFYDYNVRASWATEVPHPGLDPTSHPDRIRVKDRVSFTDGCARYDFTVVQSQDLRSGKDVRMRSSYEIEIEFLPPPPTNNPRSNLKHLDYVMTHMIFCMRHMLLTLQGSTEIISLSKRHNVLLEYNTLTRVRHFLGAQPETLHRHHLSRIRSGYSVSEKYDGERSLYFVSDDGNSYLIDRTMQVRLAQQAPSQKERGTILDVEVCGANVFAFDIVFHKGRDLCDRQDMDLLSRLDVLSSAVATLNDEHRFATSSRHHHPHPRHSQQPESQQYLHVKKHYLSSDFAIVFDRWKQGVYKDAIPRDGFIFTPLAEPYPSKTKWGTLLKWKPAEMNSIDFLLADPVESPLGTTYSLMVGDKETRTVPFEPCPRIHIKREDPIWGDLRSGMVLECTYNNNDGVLPWRPREDKQKPNFRHVALDVWKSMHEPVHIEDLEQSPLQNLRDYHNRAATACLKHVQSHQQHEDADQSWSDDDELVDYHPSIRVLDLACGRGGDLHKWRKAAQSDGQVEYFGIDISDELLSEATTRASDVSQKHPHFITRFGHGDLRSKKQTATVREKLGLVSDSVNVASCHFALHYFYESEEAFSSFIEFVTDTLVDGGIFIASLFDGYRVYDLCSKGDNKQLINGVGFTIAPQFDVRMGIANIKGREFGIPVAVAISGDDDVILKRSTVEYLVFPDQFLLRMRSHGLHLQETKLFLDVGSDLTSVPVLSDVESAYSDLHCYYVFNYEKPATAPITLWNPYSILSTAVNGNIFKDASEPPCIPSLFTRTLGTGLECLTTYLELITGRSSISDIQQDDDASMARLSEHFNVFLTVLQETETEVTIARAYRPSIYLEDVKHIYVLQESDQAAEPLRYLLVARECTDTKQRLLWFPSFVSDKQDEAVGGKEEEEEDDAAEQLTLVPVIVPIVSPVLQGKFTIRDLQNVAEERNIKIPSNIKRKADILAFIESFQELGLH
;
A
#
# COMPACT_ATOMS: atom_id res chain seq x y z
N MET A 1 -51.39 -6.09 -10.96
CA MET A 1 -51.32 -6.47 -9.54
C MET A 1 -51.82 -7.90 -9.42
N PHE A 2 -51.10 -8.74 -8.69
CA PHE A 2 -51.48 -10.13 -8.43
C PHE A 2 -52.61 -10.22 -7.39
N PRO A 3 -53.54 -11.17 -7.54
CA PRO A 3 -53.75 -12.03 -8.71
C PRO A 3 -54.43 -11.25 -9.83
N SER A 4 -54.25 -11.69 -11.08
CA SER A 4 -55.00 -11.13 -12.21
C SER A 4 -56.51 -11.40 -12.05
N PRO A 5 -57.39 -10.60 -12.67
CA PRO A 5 -58.84 -10.83 -12.61
C PRO A 5 -59.25 -12.25 -13.05
N GLU A 6 -58.55 -12.81 -14.05
CA GLU A 6 -58.77 -14.16 -14.54
C GLU A 6 -58.38 -15.23 -13.50
N GLU A 7 -57.29 -15.02 -12.77
CA GLU A 7 -56.86 -15.92 -11.69
C GLU A 7 -57.79 -15.87 -10.49
N VAL A 8 -58.29 -14.67 -10.13
CA VAL A 8 -59.31 -14.51 -9.09
C VAL A 8 -60.60 -15.24 -9.50
N ALA A 9 -61.02 -15.11 -10.76
CA ALA A 9 -62.19 -15.82 -11.27
C ALA A 9 -62.00 -17.34 -11.25
N THR A 10 -60.80 -17.80 -11.62
CA THR A 10 -60.43 -19.23 -11.60
C THR A 10 -60.44 -19.79 -10.18
N LEU A 11 -59.84 -19.06 -9.21
CA LEU A 11 -59.84 -19.44 -7.80
C LEU A 11 -61.26 -19.48 -7.24
N ARG A 12 -62.10 -18.50 -7.60
CA ARG A 12 -63.51 -18.43 -7.19
C ARG A 12 -64.32 -19.61 -7.71
N ASP A 13 -64.20 -19.94 -8.99
CA ASP A 13 -64.88 -21.10 -9.58
C ASP A 13 -64.45 -22.41 -8.90
N TYR A 14 -63.14 -22.53 -8.63
CA TYR A 14 -62.57 -23.69 -7.95
C TYR A 14 -63.09 -23.84 -6.51
N LEU A 15 -63.08 -22.77 -5.72
CA LEU A 15 -63.58 -22.76 -4.34
C LEU A 15 -65.09 -22.99 -4.26
N THR A 16 -65.86 -22.43 -5.20
CA THR A 16 -67.31 -22.63 -5.27
C THR A 16 -67.63 -24.11 -5.47
N LYS A 17 -66.83 -24.83 -6.27
CA LYS A 17 -66.94 -26.28 -6.44
C LYS A 17 -66.52 -27.05 -5.18
N ALA A 18 -65.45 -26.64 -4.51
CA ALA A 18 -64.98 -27.29 -3.29
C ALA A 18 -65.99 -27.19 -2.13
N LEU A 19 -66.63 -26.02 -1.95
CA LEU A 19 -67.63 -25.79 -0.90
C LEU A 19 -68.92 -26.64 -1.06
N GLN A 20 -69.14 -27.26 -2.22
CA GLN A 20 -70.26 -28.18 -2.43
C GLN A 20 -70.05 -29.55 -1.74
N PHE A 21 -68.82 -29.88 -1.30
CA PHE A 21 -68.43 -31.23 -0.83
C PHE A 21 -68.40 -31.45 0.70
N ALA A 22 -69.01 -30.57 1.49
CA ALA A 22 -69.21 -30.74 2.95
C ALA A 22 -67.91 -30.86 3.81
N HIS A 23 -68.10 -31.06 5.12
CA HIS A 23 -67.16 -30.83 6.23
C HIS A 23 -65.83 -31.60 6.21
N ASP A 24 -65.71 -32.67 5.43
CA ASP A 24 -64.54 -33.57 5.40
C ASP A 24 -63.54 -33.22 4.28
N THR A 25 -63.57 -31.98 3.82
CA THR A 25 -62.75 -31.48 2.70
C THR A 25 -61.59 -30.64 3.21
N GLU A 26 -60.37 -31.12 3.00
CA GLU A 26 -59.12 -30.38 3.23
C GLU A 26 -58.82 -29.54 1.99
N PHE A 27 -58.64 -28.22 2.17
CA PHE A 27 -58.19 -27.33 1.11
C PHE A 27 -56.76 -26.88 1.41
N GLU A 28 -55.87 -27.04 0.42
CA GLU A 28 -54.45 -26.71 0.56
C GLU A 28 -53.91 -25.92 -0.64
N LEU A 29 -52.99 -25.00 -0.34
CA LEU A 29 -52.11 -24.37 -1.32
C LEU A 29 -50.72 -24.94 -1.15
N ARG A 30 -50.07 -25.27 -2.26
CA ARG A 30 -48.69 -25.75 -2.29
C ARG A 30 -47.84 -24.81 -3.12
N PHE A 31 -46.63 -24.55 -2.64
CA PHE A 31 -45.69 -23.63 -3.27
C PHE A 31 -44.49 -24.39 -3.85
N SER A 32 -43.86 -23.80 -4.86
CA SER A 32 -42.64 -24.32 -5.47
C SER A 32 -41.71 -23.20 -5.90
N THR A 33 -40.41 -23.40 -5.70
CA THR A 33 -39.37 -22.57 -6.34
C THR A 33 -38.56 -23.35 -7.37
N PHE A 34 -38.85 -24.64 -7.51
CA PHE A 34 -38.15 -25.53 -8.45
C PHE A 34 -38.82 -25.50 -9.83
N THR A 35 -38.10 -24.97 -10.82
CA THR A 35 -38.52 -24.99 -12.24
C THR A 35 -37.47 -25.70 -13.08
N ARG A 36 -37.86 -26.24 -14.24
CA ARG A 36 -36.88 -26.73 -15.22
C ARG A 36 -36.12 -25.53 -15.81
N ASN A 37 -34.82 -25.71 -16.02
CA ASN A 37 -33.92 -24.66 -16.53
C ASN A 37 -34.31 -24.10 -17.92
N ASP A 38 -35.18 -24.79 -18.65
CA ASP A 38 -35.67 -24.46 -19.99
C ASP A 38 -37.20 -24.34 -20.04
N LEU A 39 -37.81 -23.81 -18.97
CA LEU A 39 -39.26 -23.66 -18.87
C LEU A 39 -39.85 -22.95 -20.09
N TYR A 40 -39.19 -21.93 -20.64
CA TYR A 40 -39.61 -21.29 -21.89
C TYR A 40 -38.55 -21.54 -22.96
N GLN A 41 -38.96 -21.78 -24.21
CA GLN A 41 -38.06 -22.09 -25.33
C GLN A 41 -36.89 -21.10 -25.39
N GLN A 42 -35.66 -21.60 -25.54
CA GLN A 42 -34.47 -20.75 -25.56
C GLN A 42 -34.58 -19.68 -26.66
N GLY A 43 -34.29 -18.43 -26.30
CA GLY A 43 -34.27 -17.30 -27.24
C GLY A 43 -35.65 -16.73 -27.59
N ARG A 44 -36.75 -17.18 -26.97
CA ARG A 44 -38.09 -16.64 -27.22
C ARG A 44 -38.69 -16.00 -25.96
N PRO A 45 -39.31 -14.81 -26.07
CA PRO A 45 -40.07 -14.21 -24.98
C PRO A 45 -41.24 -15.10 -24.57
N ALA A 46 -41.49 -15.17 -23.27
CA ALA A 46 -42.71 -15.73 -22.70
C ALA A 46 -43.87 -14.74 -22.88
N ILE A 47 -45.04 -15.26 -23.20
CA ILE A 47 -46.28 -14.49 -23.26
C ILE A 47 -46.92 -14.53 -21.85
N PRO A 48 -47.15 -13.38 -21.19
CA PRO A 48 -47.79 -13.34 -19.89
C PRO A 48 -49.16 -14.04 -19.92
N GLY A 49 -49.45 -14.86 -18.91
CA GLY A 49 -50.71 -15.60 -18.88
C GLY A 49 -50.81 -16.75 -19.90
N GLN A 50 -49.70 -17.15 -20.55
CA GLN A 50 -49.64 -18.38 -21.34
C GLN A 50 -48.77 -19.45 -20.67
N LYS A 51 -49.37 -20.61 -20.37
CA LYS A 51 -48.69 -21.76 -19.78
C LYS A 51 -47.64 -22.33 -20.75
N SER A 52 -46.43 -22.54 -20.26
CA SER A 52 -45.41 -23.29 -21.01
C SER A 52 -45.80 -24.76 -21.19
N GLN A 53 -45.48 -25.31 -22.37
CA GLN A 53 -45.64 -26.74 -22.66
C GLN A 53 -44.77 -27.65 -21.78
N SER A 54 -43.61 -27.17 -21.29
CA SER A 54 -42.70 -27.94 -20.44
C SER A 54 -42.98 -27.77 -18.94
N TYR A 55 -43.95 -26.93 -18.57
CA TYR A 55 -44.30 -26.67 -17.18
C TYR A 55 -44.76 -27.94 -16.46
N ARG A 56 -44.09 -28.22 -15.34
CA ARG A 56 -44.49 -29.25 -14.39
C ARG A 56 -44.32 -28.71 -12.98
N PHE A 57 -45.42 -28.68 -12.23
CA PHE A 57 -45.39 -28.33 -10.81
C PHE A 57 -44.73 -29.45 -10.01
N LEU A 58 -43.72 -29.07 -9.21
CA LEU A 58 -43.05 -29.93 -8.25
C LEU A 58 -43.10 -29.21 -6.89
N PRO A 59 -43.78 -29.72 -5.85
CA PRO A 59 -43.95 -29.03 -4.56
C PRO A 59 -42.65 -29.06 -3.74
N ILE A 60 -41.60 -28.45 -4.27
CA ILE A 60 -40.26 -28.45 -3.71
C ILE A 60 -39.80 -26.99 -3.66
N ILE A 61 -39.33 -26.59 -2.49
CA ILE A 61 -38.72 -25.31 -2.21
C ILE A 61 -37.21 -25.49 -2.13
N ASP A 62 -36.47 -24.58 -2.74
CA ASP A 62 -35.03 -24.47 -2.53
C ASP A 62 -34.74 -24.36 -1.01
N PRO A 63 -33.83 -25.18 -0.47
CA PRO A 63 -33.52 -25.22 0.96
C PRO A 63 -33.18 -23.85 1.56
N SER A 64 -32.42 -23.02 0.83
CA SER A 64 -32.03 -21.70 1.30
C SER A 64 -33.25 -20.77 1.41
N ILE A 65 -34.13 -20.82 0.39
CA ILE A 65 -35.39 -20.06 0.40
C ILE A 65 -36.31 -20.57 1.51
N PHE A 66 -36.40 -21.89 1.71
CA PHE A 66 -37.21 -22.50 2.77
C PHE A 66 -36.79 -21.99 4.16
N CYS A 67 -35.49 -22.06 4.49
CA CYS A 67 -34.98 -21.61 5.78
C CYS A 67 -35.17 -20.11 5.99
N LYS A 68 -34.90 -19.27 4.98
CA LYS A 68 -35.15 -17.83 5.04
C LYS A 68 -36.63 -17.53 5.31
N THR A 69 -37.53 -18.20 4.58
CA THR A 69 -38.98 -18.02 4.71
C THR A 69 -39.46 -18.43 6.11
N LEU A 70 -39.00 -19.57 6.61
CA LEU A 70 -39.31 -20.04 7.97
C LEU A 70 -38.83 -19.06 9.04
N ALA A 71 -37.60 -18.55 8.91
CA ALA A 71 -37.06 -17.54 9.82
C ALA A 71 -37.89 -16.25 9.82
N THR A 72 -38.33 -15.78 8.65
CA THR A 72 -39.25 -14.63 8.57
C THR A 72 -40.57 -14.92 9.27
N PHE A 73 -41.17 -16.10 9.09
CA PHE A 73 -42.43 -16.45 9.74
C PHE A 73 -42.35 -16.47 11.27
N ARG A 74 -41.21 -16.88 11.84
CA ARG A 74 -40.95 -16.80 13.29
C ARG A 74 -40.97 -15.37 13.83
N THR A 75 -40.65 -14.38 13.00
CA THR A 75 -40.68 -12.96 13.41
C THR A 75 -42.10 -12.38 13.47
N TYR A 76 -43.10 -13.05 12.89
CA TYR A 76 -44.49 -12.56 12.87
C TYR A 76 -45.24 -12.76 14.19
N GLY A 77 -44.65 -13.46 15.17
CA GLY A 77 -45.29 -13.70 16.47
C GLY A 77 -46.47 -14.67 16.41
N LEU A 78 -46.57 -15.50 15.38
CA LEU A 78 -47.55 -16.59 15.29
C LEU A 78 -47.16 -17.75 16.20
N VAL A 79 -48.15 -18.53 16.66
CA VAL A 79 -47.89 -19.71 17.51
C VAL A 79 -47.19 -20.80 16.69
N GLU A 80 -45.97 -21.16 17.07
CA GLU A 80 -45.19 -22.25 16.47
C GLU A 80 -45.58 -23.60 17.10
N HIS A 81 -45.92 -24.57 16.26
CA HIS A 81 -46.12 -25.97 16.65
C HIS A 81 -45.14 -26.85 15.89
N ARG A 82 -44.50 -27.80 16.58
CA ARG A 82 -43.62 -28.80 15.96
C ARG A 82 -44.24 -30.18 16.00
N SER A 83 -44.08 -30.93 14.92
CA SER A 83 -44.52 -32.32 14.83
C SER A 83 -43.54 -33.14 13.99
N GLN A 84 -43.30 -34.37 14.43
CA GLN A 84 -42.52 -35.34 13.69
C GLN A 84 -43.37 -36.59 13.49
N VAL A 85 -43.56 -37.00 12.23
CA VAL A 85 -44.42 -38.13 11.88
C VAL A 85 -43.81 -38.94 10.74
N THR A 86 -44.17 -40.21 10.68
CA THR A 86 -43.85 -41.09 9.55
C THR A 86 -45.14 -41.46 8.82
N ASP A 87 -45.21 -41.08 7.55
CA ASP A 87 -46.30 -41.45 6.65
C ASP A 87 -45.91 -42.65 5.78
N ALA A 88 -46.68 -43.73 5.88
CA ALA A 88 -46.63 -44.89 4.99
C ALA A 88 -47.82 -44.86 4.02
N PHE A 89 -47.53 -44.93 2.71
CA PHE A 89 -48.54 -44.87 1.65
C PHE A 89 -48.75 -46.24 1.02
N TYR A 90 -50.01 -46.62 0.84
CA TYR A 90 -50.45 -47.86 0.19
C TYR A 90 -51.39 -47.54 -0.97
N ALA A 91 -51.08 -48.06 -2.15
CA ALA A 91 -51.78 -47.82 -3.40
C ALA A 91 -51.97 -46.32 -3.74
N ASP A 92 -51.11 -45.44 -3.23
CA ASP A 92 -51.17 -43.96 -3.30
C ASP A 92 -52.36 -43.24 -2.63
N TYR A 93 -53.45 -43.94 -2.27
CA TYR A 93 -54.65 -43.33 -1.69
C TYR A 93 -54.94 -43.73 -0.23
N VAL A 94 -54.28 -44.75 0.33
CA VAL A 94 -54.35 -45.06 1.76
C VAL A 94 -53.07 -44.58 2.44
N ARG A 95 -53.21 -43.77 3.50
CA ARG A 95 -52.10 -43.22 4.30
C ARG A 95 -52.22 -43.72 5.74
N GLN A 96 -51.14 -44.31 6.24
CA GLN A 96 -50.93 -44.53 7.66
C GLN A 96 -49.95 -43.48 8.19
N THR A 97 -50.32 -42.73 9.21
CA THR A 97 -49.47 -41.74 9.87
C THR A 97 -49.12 -42.24 11.26
N ILE A 98 -47.83 -42.33 11.58
CA ILE A 98 -47.29 -42.80 12.88
C ILE A 98 -46.56 -41.64 13.54
N ASP A 99 -46.94 -41.30 14.77
CA ASP A 99 -46.28 -40.26 15.56
C ASP A 99 -45.07 -40.76 16.35
N THR A 100 -44.39 -39.86 17.08
CA THR A 100 -43.22 -40.19 17.90
C THR A 100 -43.54 -41.08 19.11
N ALA A 101 -44.80 -41.14 19.54
CA ALA A 101 -45.27 -42.04 20.59
C ALA A 101 -45.63 -43.45 20.04
N GLY A 102 -45.56 -43.65 18.72
CA GLY A 102 -45.92 -44.88 18.05
C GLY A 102 -47.42 -45.05 17.81
N GLN A 103 -48.24 -44.02 18.04
CA GLN A 103 -49.66 -44.06 17.77
C GLN A 103 -49.91 -43.92 16.26
N SER A 104 -50.70 -44.85 15.70
CA SER A 104 -51.00 -44.87 14.26
C SER A 104 -52.42 -44.40 13.95
N THR A 105 -52.56 -43.57 12.93
CA THR A 105 -53.84 -43.13 12.36
C THR A 105 -53.91 -43.53 10.88
N TRP A 106 -55.09 -43.94 10.42
CA TRP A 106 -55.31 -44.48 9.07
C TRP A 106 -56.38 -43.70 8.36
N VAL A 107 -56.07 -43.25 7.14
CA VAL A 107 -56.95 -42.40 6.33
C VAL A 107 -56.92 -42.83 4.87
N THR A 108 -58.10 -42.84 4.23
CA THR A 108 -58.22 -42.86 2.77
C THR A 108 -58.30 -41.42 2.28
N LYS A 109 -57.30 -41.00 1.49
CA LYS A 109 -57.22 -39.66 0.92
C LYS A 109 -57.60 -39.70 -0.55
N THR A 110 -58.73 -39.09 -0.90
CA THR A 110 -59.18 -38.96 -2.29
C THR A 110 -58.93 -37.55 -2.78
N ARG A 111 -58.03 -37.39 -3.75
CA ARG A 111 -57.67 -36.07 -4.31
C ARG A 111 -58.64 -35.68 -5.44
N SER A 112 -59.11 -34.45 -5.42
CA SER A 112 -59.85 -33.85 -6.52
C SER A 112 -58.92 -33.36 -7.65
N ARG A 113 -59.49 -32.80 -8.72
CA ARG A 113 -58.71 -32.07 -9.74
C ARG A 113 -58.13 -30.82 -9.10
N TYR A 114 -56.84 -30.56 -9.33
CA TYR A 114 -56.15 -29.36 -8.85
C TYR A 114 -56.22 -28.22 -9.89
N THR A 115 -55.87 -27.01 -9.46
CA THR A 115 -55.65 -25.85 -10.32
C THR A 115 -54.26 -25.27 -10.07
N ASP A 116 -53.49 -25.06 -11.15
CA ASP A 116 -52.14 -24.48 -11.09
C ASP A 116 -52.16 -23.02 -11.51
N PHE A 117 -51.68 -22.14 -10.63
CA PHE A 117 -51.25 -20.77 -10.95
C PHE A 117 -49.80 -20.84 -11.41
N TYR A 118 -49.62 -21.34 -12.64
CA TYR A 118 -48.31 -21.73 -13.15
C TYR A 118 -47.32 -20.57 -13.24
N ASP A 119 -47.78 -19.34 -13.48
CA ASP A 119 -46.90 -18.16 -13.58
C ASP A 119 -46.36 -17.72 -12.22
N TYR A 120 -46.84 -18.33 -11.13
CA TYR A 120 -46.40 -18.07 -9.75
C TYR A 120 -45.93 -19.34 -9.02
N ASN A 121 -45.90 -20.49 -9.70
CA ASN A 121 -45.60 -21.79 -9.10
C ASN A 121 -46.44 -22.08 -7.84
N VAL A 122 -47.75 -21.85 -7.92
CA VAL A 122 -48.69 -22.21 -6.85
C VAL A 122 -49.68 -23.23 -7.36
N ARG A 123 -49.98 -24.25 -6.54
CA ARG A 123 -51.05 -25.21 -6.79
C ARG A 123 -52.11 -25.08 -5.71
N ALA A 124 -53.36 -24.92 -6.11
CA ALA A 124 -54.50 -25.13 -5.25
C ALA A 124 -55.04 -26.55 -5.44
N SER A 125 -55.20 -27.28 -4.35
CA SER A 125 -55.81 -28.62 -4.34
C SER A 125 -56.78 -28.77 -3.18
N TRP A 126 -57.77 -29.65 -3.34
CA TRP A 126 -58.57 -30.12 -2.21
C TRP A 126 -58.68 -31.65 -2.24
N ALA A 127 -58.82 -32.24 -1.07
CA ALA A 127 -58.95 -33.68 -0.90
C ALA A 127 -59.97 -34.00 0.18
N THR A 128 -60.63 -35.15 0.06
CA THR A 128 -61.42 -35.71 1.16
C THR A 128 -60.59 -36.73 1.91
N GLU A 129 -60.59 -36.64 3.23
CA GLU A 129 -59.89 -37.54 4.15
C GLU A 129 -60.93 -38.30 4.98
N VAL A 130 -61.09 -39.61 4.73
CA VAL A 130 -62.03 -40.47 5.46
C VAL A 130 -61.26 -41.48 6.31
N PRO A 131 -61.60 -41.70 7.59
CA PRO A 131 -60.96 -42.72 8.41
C PRO A 131 -60.97 -44.10 7.73
N HIS A 132 -59.84 -44.79 7.72
CA HIS A 132 -59.71 -46.13 7.16
C HIS A 132 -59.50 -47.15 8.29
N PRO A 133 -60.11 -48.35 8.25
CA PRO A 133 -60.01 -49.34 9.33
C PRO A 133 -58.64 -50.02 9.48
N GLY A 134 -57.59 -49.54 8.79
CA GLY A 134 -56.29 -50.20 8.68
C GLY A 134 -56.21 -51.27 7.60
N LEU A 135 -55.00 -51.73 7.28
CA LEU A 135 -54.72 -52.81 6.31
C LEU A 135 -54.16 -54.05 7.03
N ASP A 136 -54.12 -55.19 6.34
CA ASP A 136 -53.51 -56.42 6.83
C ASP A 136 -52.02 -56.20 7.18
N PRO A 137 -51.49 -56.74 8.30
CA PRO A 137 -50.07 -56.64 8.69
C PRO A 137 -49.06 -57.10 7.62
N THR A 138 -49.48 -57.94 6.67
CA THR A 138 -48.66 -58.40 5.53
C THR A 138 -48.56 -57.38 4.39
N SER A 139 -49.32 -56.29 4.45
CA SER A 139 -49.30 -55.23 3.44
C SER A 139 -48.02 -54.40 3.57
N HIS A 140 -47.29 -54.26 2.48
CA HIS A 140 -46.09 -53.42 2.43
C HIS A 140 -46.39 -52.04 1.83
N PRO A 141 -45.84 -50.95 2.40
CA PRO A 141 -46.05 -49.62 1.85
C PRO A 141 -45.30 -49.45 0.52
N ASP A 142 -45.93 -48.72 -0.40
CA ASP A 142 -45.32 -48.33 -1.68
C ASP A 142 -44.28 -47.21 -1.50
N ARG A 143 -44.48 -46.37 -0.49
CA ARG A 143 -43.64 -45.22 -0.20
C ARG A 143 -43.70 -44.88 1.28
N ILE A 144 -42.54 -44.57 1.86
CA ILE A 144 -42.42 -44.04 3.22
C ILE A 144 -41.93 -42.59 3.15
N ARG A 145 -42.48 -41.73 4.00
CA ARG A 145 -42.08 -40.33 4.16
C ARG A 145 -41.96 -39.99 5.63
N VAL A 146 -40.75 -39.76 6.11
CA VAL A 146 -40.51 -39.17 7.44
C VAL A 146 -40.61 -37.65 7.29
N LYS A 147 -41.44 -37.01 8.12
CA LYS A 147 -41.73 -35.59 8.08
C LYS A 147 -41.34 -34.94 9.40
N ASP A 148 -40.55 -33.88 9.32
CA ASP A 148 -40.29 -32.95 10.40
C ASP A 148 -40.93 -31.61 10.02
N ARG A 149 -41.94 -31.20 10.77
CA ARG A 149 -42.84 -30.09 10.41
C ARG A 149 -42.87 -29.03 11.49
N VAL A 150 -42.69 -27.79 11.06
CA VAL A 150 -42.97 -26.58 11.82
C VAL A 150 -44.22 -25.92 11.25
N SER A 151 -45.24 -25.74 12.07
CA SER A 151 -46.54 -25.18 11.67
C SER A 151 -46.82 -23.87 12.39
N PHE A 152 -47.40 -22.92 11.69
CA PHE A 152 -47.95 -21.67 12.25
C PHE A 152 -49.44 -21.58 11.97
N THR A 153 -50.23 -20.96 12.85
CA THR A 153 -51.66 -20.75 12.61
C THR A 153 -52.04 -19.28 12.78
N ASP A 154 -52.94 -18.78 11.93
CA ASP A 154 -53.52 -17.43 12.02
C ASP A 154 -55.02 -17.45 12.39
N GLY A 155 -55.54 -18.62 12.75
CA GLY A 155 -56.94 -18.86 13.08
C GLY A 155 -57.81 -19.28 11.88
N CYS A 156 -57.44 -18.93 10.64
CA CYS A 156 -58.15 -19.31 9.42
C CYS A 156 -57.34 -20.24 8.52
N ALA A 157 -56.01 -20.21 8.64
CA ALA A 157 -55.09 -21.04 7.90
C ALA A 157 -53.95 -21.55 8.81
N ARG A 158 -53.42 -22.72 8.42
CA ARG A 158 -52.21 -23.31 8.95
C ARG A 158 -51.12 -23.29 7.88
N TYR A 159 -49.98 -22.72 8.22
CA TYR A 159 -48.78 -22.64 7.36
C TYR A 159 -47.82 -23.74 7.79
N ASP A 160 -47.61 -24.74 6.93
CA ASP A 160 -46.80 -25.91 7.21
C ASP A 160 -45.45 -25.84 6.47
N PHE A 161 -44.37 -25.77 7.23
CA PHE A 161 -42.99 -25.88 6.76
C PHE A 161 -42.49 -27.29 7.06
N THR A 162 -42.36 -28.14 6.04
CA THR A 162 -42.05 -29.56 6.23
C THR A 162 -40.74 -29.94 5.55
N VAL A 163 -39.80 -30.49 6.33
CA VAL A 163 -38.66 -31.25 5.82
C VAL A 163 -39.08 -32.71 5.69
N VAL A 164 -38.91 -33.27 4.50
CA VAL A 164 -39.39 -34.61 4.16
C VAL A 164 -38.22 -35.48 3.75
N GLN A 165 -38.06 -36.64 4.38
CA GLN A 165 -37.21 -37.72 3.88
C GLN A 165 -38.08 -38.81 3.29
N SER A 166 -37.98 -39.05 1.98
CA SER A 166 -38.82 -40.01 1.27
C SER A 166 -38.01 -41.18 0.72
N GLN A 167 -38.58 -42.39 0.86
CA GLN A 167 -38.11 -43.63 0.25
C GLN A 167 -39.24 -44.24 -0.59
N ASP A 168 -38.94 -44.55 -1.86
CA ASP A 168 -39.86 -45.22 -2.77
C ASP A 168 -39.54 -46.72 -2.79
N LEU A 169 -40.51 -47.54 -2.40
CA LEU A 169 -40.34 -48.98 -2.18
C LEU A 169 -40.85 -49.81 -3.38
N ARG A 170 -41.53 -49.20 -4.35
CA ARG A 170 -42.06 -49.92 -5.53
C ARG A 170 -40.98 -50.49 -6.44
N SER A 171 -39.79 -49.91 -6.42
CA SER A 171 -38.75 -50.19 -7.42
C SER A 171 -37.84 -51.39 -7.08
N GLY A 172 -37.98 -52.00 -5.89
CA GLY A 172 -37.21 -53.18 -5.47
C GLY A 172 -35.68 -53.02 -5.42
N LYS A 173 -35.17 -51.80 -5.63
CA LYS A 173 -33.77 -51.42 -5.50
C LYS A 173 -33.59 -50.64 -4.21
N ASP A 174 -32.40 -50.70 -3.60
CA ASP A 174 -32.00 -49.78 -2.52
C ASP A 174 -32.00 -48.34 -3.05
N VAL A 175 -33.16 -47.70 -3.01
CA VAL A 175 -33.32 -46.30 -3.41
C VAL A 175 -32.87 -45.44 -2.25
N ARG A 176 -31.77 -44.71 -2.47
CA ARG A 176 -31.27 -43.66 -1.58
C ARG A 176 -32.42 -42.74 -1.15
N MET A 177 -32.57 -42.56 0.17
CA MET A 177 -33.48 -41.58 0.77
C MET A 177 -33.30 -40.21 0.11
N ARG A 178 -34.41 -39.60 -0.32
CA ARG A 178 -34.43 -38.27 -0.93
C ARG A 178 -35.03 -37.25 0.04
N SER A 179 -34.31 -36.16 0.28
CA SER A 179 -34.82 -35.04 1.05
C SER A 179 -35.54 -34.03 0.15
N SER A 180 -36.72 -33.57 0.57
CA SER A 180 -37.43 -32.43 -0.03
C SER A 180 -37.89 -31.45 1.05
N TYR A 181 -38.03 -30.18 0.67
CA TYR A 181 -38.52 -29.10 1.51
C TYR A 181 -39.84 -28.61 0.92
N GLU A 182 -40.90 -28.63 1.72
CA GLU A 182 -42.27 -28.40 1.24
C GLU A 182 -42.92 -27.31 2.10
N ILE A 183 -43.56 -26.35 1.44
CA ILE A 183 -44.38 -25.31 2.10
C ILE A 183 -45.82 -25.47 1.61
N GLU A 184 -46.72 -25.66 2.57
CA GLU A 184 -48.15 -25.83 2.33
C GLU A 184 -48.94 -24.83 3.19
N ILE A 185 -50.05 -24.30 2.68
CA ILE A 185 -51.02 -23.54 3.47
C ILE A 185 -52.34 -24.31 3.44
N GLU A 186 -52.73 -24.84 4.58
CA GLU A 186 -53.99 -25.56 4.76
C GLU A 186 -55.03 -24.62 5.36
N PHE A 187 -56.21 -24.54 4.74
CA PHE A 187 -57.28 -23.68 5.22
C PHE A 187 -58.14 -24.43 6.21
N LEU A 188 -58.27 -23.88 7.40
CA LEU A 188 -59.03 -24.49 8.48
C LEU A 188 -60.52 -24.20 8.25
N PRO A 189 -61.40 -25.22 8.32
CA PRO A 189 -62.80 -25.02 8.09
C PRO A 189 -63.38 -24.05 9.14
N PRO A 190 -64.08 -22.99 8.72
CA PRO A 190 -64.77 -22.09 9.64
C PRO A 190 -66.00 -22.80 10.24
N PRO A 191 -66.45 -22.43 11.46
CA PRO A 191 -67.62 -23.03 12.07
C PRO A 191 -68.89 -22.77 11.25
N PRO A 192 -69.75 -23.77 11.00
CA PRO A 192 -70.91 -23.63 10.11
C PRO A 192 -71.96 -22.65 10.63
N THR A 193 -72.58 -21.90 9.70
CA THR A 193 -73.76 -21.07 9.97
C THR A 193 -74.96 -21.55 9.16
N ASN A 194 -76.15 -21.60 9.78
CA ASN A 194 -77.38 -22.14 9.17
C ASN A 194 -78.05 -21.23 8.10
N ASN A 195 -77.34 -20.24 7.51
CA ASN A 195 -77.95 -19.23 6.63
C ASN A 195 -77.27 -19.14 5.24
N PRO A 196 -77.95 -19.45 4.12
CA PRO A 196 -77.37 -19.42 2.77
C PRO A 196 -76.82 -18.05 2.31
N ARG A 197 -77.42 -16.93 2.77
CA ARG A 197 -76.90 -15.58 2.48
C ARG A 197 -75.61 -15.26 3.23
N SER A 198 -75.35 -15.95 4.35
CA SER A 198 -74.07 -15.85 5.06
C SER A 198 -72.95 -16.60 4.32
N ASN A 199 -73.26 -17.68 3.59
CA ASN A 199 -72.26 -18.48 2.86
C ASN A 199 -71.61 -17.74 1.67
N LEU A 200 -72.33 -16.86 0.98
CA LEU A 200 -71.76 -16.03 -0.12
C LEU A 200 -70.80 -14.94 0.42
N LYS A 201 -71.20 -14.22 1.48
CA LYS A 201 -70.31 -13.27 2.17
C LYS A 201 -69.10 -13.99 2.80
N HIS A 202 -69.29 -15.24 3.20
CA HIS A 202 -68.25 -16.08 3.77
C HIS A 202 -67.23 -16.54 2.72
N LEU A 203 -67.68 -16.94 1.52
CA LEU A 203 -66.80 -17.28 0.41
C LEU A 203 -65.91 -16.08 0.03
N ASP A 204 -66.46 -14.87 -0.04
CA ASP A 204 -65.66 -13.68 -0.32
C ASP A 204 -64.64 -13.38 0.79
N TYR A 205 -64.98 -13.63 2.06
CA TYR A 205 -64.02 -13.53 3.17
C TYR A 205 -62.88 -14.56 3.05
N VAL A 206 -63.21 -15.84 2.82
CA VAL A 206 -62.22 -16.92 2.66
C VAL A 206 -61.35 -16.66 1.43
N MET A 207 -61.93 -16.25 0.30
CA MET A 207 -61.21 -15.83 -0.89
C MET A 207 -60.22 -14.70 -0.60
N THR A 208 -60.67 -13.67 0.13
CA THR A 208 -59.83 -12.51 0.45
C THR A 208 -58.66 -12.92 1.35
N HIS A 209 -58.92 -13.74 2.37
CA HIS A 209 -57.89 -14.28 3.25
C HIS A 209 -56.92 -15.18 2.49
N MET A 210 -57.42 -16.08 1.63
CA MET A 210 -56.60 -16.94 0.78
C MET A 210 -55.66 -16.15 -0.12
N ILE A 211 -56.19 -15.13 -0.82
CA ILE A 211 -55.39 -14.26 -1.68
C ILE A 211 -54.33 -13.51 -0.85
N PHE A 212 -54.70 -13.08 0.35
CA PHE A 212 -53.77 -12.45 1.28
C PHE A 212 -52.64 -13.41 1.69
N CYS A 213 -52.96 -14.62 2.14
CA CYS A 213 -52.00 -15.67 2.50
C CYS A 213 -51.09 -16.03 1.32
N MET A 214 -51.65 -16.22 0.13
CA MET A 214 -50.92 -16.49 -1.10
C MET A 214 -49.94 -15.37 -1.42
N ARG A 215 -50.42 -14.12 -1.41
CA ARG A 215 -49.61 -12.95 -1.69
C ARG A 215 -48.45 -12.84 -0.71
N HIS A 216 -48.74 -12.95 0.59
CA HIS A 216 -47.75 -12.83 1.63
C HIS A 216 -46.67 -13.92 1.51
N MET A 217 -47.09 -15.18 1.32
CA MET A 217 -46.16 -16.29 1.12
C MET A 217 -45.29 -16.10 -0.12
N LEU A 218 -45.86 -15.65 -1.25
CA LEU A 218 -45.09 -15.38 -2.47
C LEU A 218 -44.07 -14.25 -2.28
N LEU A 219 -44.43 -13.17 -1.60
CA LEU A 219 -43.51 -12.08 -1.29
C LEU A 219 -42.34 -12.57 -0.43
N THR A 220 -42.62 -13.38 0.60
CA THR A 220 -41.58 -13.96 1.46
C THR A 220 -40.69 -14.95 0.70
N LEU A 221 -41.27 -15.84 -0.10
CA LEU A 221 -40.53 -16.81 -0.93
C LEU A 221 -39.62 -16.12 -1.96
N GLN A 222 -40.07 -15.01 -2.54
CA GLN A 222 -39.30 -14.24 -3.52
C GLN A 222 -38.33 -13.25 -2.86
N GLY A 223 -38.44 -13.03 -1.54
CA GLY A 223 -37.65 -12.02 -0.83
C GLY A 223 -37.83 -10.63 -1.43
N SER A 224 -39.05 -10.30 -1.87
CA SER A 224 -39.38 -9.10 -2.64
C SER A 224 -40.59 -8.38 -2.06
N THR A 225 -40.67 -7.08 -2.31
CA THR A 225 -41.83 -6.24 -1.94
C THR A 225 -42.98 -6.36 -2.94
N GLU A 226 -42.69 -6.93 -4.12
CA GLU A 226 -43.62 -7.12 -5.22
C GLU A 226 -43.45 -8.51 -5.84
N ILE A 227 -44.55 -9.09 -6.31
CA ILE A 227 -44.55 -10.43 -6.89
C ILE A 227 -44.19 -10.33 -8.37
N ILE A 228 -43.12 -11.03 -8.77
CA ILE A 228 -42.75 -11.23 -10.16
C ILE A 228 -43.23 -12.60 -10.62
N SER A 229 -43.84 -12.64 -11.80
CA SER A 229 -44.27 -13.89 -12.42
C SER A 229 -43.13 -14.57 -13.20
N LEU A 230 -43.23 -15.88 -13.43
CA LEU A 230 -42.20 -16.67 -14.13
C LEU A 230 -41.97 -16.19 -15.56
N SER A 231 -43.03 -15.84 -16.28
CA SER A 231 -42.97 -15.28 -17.62
C SER A 231 -42.20 -13.95 -17.61
N LYS A 232 -42.46 -13.10 -16.61
CA LYS A 232 -41.77 -11.82 -16.45
C LYS A 232 -40.30 -12.00 -16.10
N ARG A 233 -39.99 -12.88 -15.15
CA ARG A 233 -38.61 -13.25 -14.80
C ARG A 233 -37.85 -13.77 -16.03
N HIS A 234 -38.46 -14.67 -16.81
CA HIS A 234 -37.86 -15.22 -18.03
C HIS A 234 -37.53 -14.11 -19.04
N ASN A 235 -38.45 -13.19 -19.28
CA ASN A 235 -38.24 -12.10 -20.24
C ASN A 235 -37.12 -11.16 -19.82
N VAL A 236 -37.03 -10.79 -18.54
CA VAL A 236 -35.94 -9.95 -18.01
C VAL A 236 -34.60 -10.67 -18.17
N LEU A 237 -34.53 -11.96 -17.82
CA LEU A 237 -33.30 -12.75 -17.99
C LEU A 237 -32.94 -12.96 -19.46
N LEU A 238 -33.93 -13.12 -20.35
CA LEU A 238 -33.69 -13.22 -21.79
C LEU A 238 -33.08 -11.93 -22.34
N GLU A 239 -33.59 -10.79 -21.93
CA GLU A 239 -33.06 -9.47 -22.30
C GLU A 239 -31.63 -9.30 -21.79
N TYR A 240 -31.39 -9.54 -20.49
CA TYR A 240 -30.06 -9.53 -19.89
C TYR A 240 -29.09 -10.46 -20.65
N ASN A 241 -29.50 -11.68 -20.96
CA ASN A 241 -28.66 -12.66 -21.67
C ASN A 241 -28.36 -12.21 -23.11
N THR A 242 -29.31 -11.52 -23.75
CA THR A 242 -29.14 -11.01 -25.12
C THR A 242 -28.17 -9.84 -25.13
N LEU A 243 -28.29 -8.93 -24.15
CA LEU A 243 -27.43 -7.77 -23.99
C LEU A 243 -25.99 -8.16 -23.64
N THR A 244 -25.83 -9.01 -22.62
CA THR A 244 -24.51 -9.37 -22.05
C THR A 244 -23.84 -10.56 -22.75
N ARG A 245 -24.59 -11.33 -23.54
CA ARG A 245 -24.16 -12.60 -24.17
C ARG A 245 -23.74 -13.69 -23.17
N VAL A 246 -24.05 -13.52 -21.89
CA VAL A 246 -23.79 -14.52 -20.83
C VAL A 246 -25.09 -14.93 -20.15
N ARG A 247 -25.09 -16.12 -19.52
CA ARG A 247 -26.23 -16.65 -18.75
C ARG A 247 -25.98 -16.71 -17.24
N HIS A 248 -24.87 -16.16 -16.80
CA HIS A 248 -24.43 -16.16 -15.40
C HIS A 248 -24.27 -14.72 -14.92
N PHE A 249 -24.08 -14.57 -13.61
CA PHE A 249 -23.87 -13.29 -12.96
C PHE A 249 -22.57 -12.64 -13.45
N LEU A 250 -22.68 -11.48 -14.09
CA LEU A 250 -21.55 -10.79 -14.73
C LEU A 250 -20.63 -10.08 -13.72
N GLY A 251 -21.12 -9.75 -12.52
CA GLY A 251 -20.39 -8.92 -11.56
C GLY A 251 -19.05 -9.52 -11.10
N ALA A 252 -17.99 -8.71 -11.17
CA ALA A 252 -16.59 -9.09 -10.94
C ALA A 252 -16.29 -9.47 -9.48
N GLN A 253 -15.66 -10.61 -9.25
CA GLN A 253 -15.44 -11.16 -7.90
C GLN A 253 -14.07 -10.73 -7.34
N PRO A 254 -14.04 -10.16 -6.13
CA PRO A 254 -12.80 -9.77 -5.47
C PRO A 254 -12.02 -10.97 -4.90
N GLU A 255 -10.69 -10.85 -4.88
CA GLU A 255 -9.77 -11.73 -4.15
C GLU A 255 -9.49 -11.22 -2.73
N THR A 256 -9.06 -12.10 -1.83
CA THR A 256 -8.68 -11.71 -0.46
C THR A 256 -7.36 -10.93 -0.47
N LEU A 257 -7.31 -9.84 0.29
CA LEU A 257 -6.11 -9.05 0.47
C LEU A 257 -5.13 -9.80 1.39
N HIS A 258 -3.88 -9.94 0.95
CA HIS A 258 -2.78 -10.59 1.66
C HIS A 258 -1.61 -9.61 1.81
N ARG A 259 -0.66 -9.88 2.70
CA ARG A 259 0.50 -8.99 2.93
C ARG A 259 1.26 -8.57 1.67
N HIS A 260 1.49 -9.49 0.74
CA HIS A 260 2.18 -9.20 -0.52
C HIS A 260 1.42 -8.23 -1.46
N HIS A 261 0.15 -7.96 -1.20
CA HIS A 261 -0.64 -6.94 -1.92
C HIS A 261 -0.45 -5.53 -1.38
N LEU A 262 0.09 -5.36 -0.15
CA LEU A 262 0.18 -4.06 0.52
C LEU A 262 0.94 -3.03 -0.31
N SER A 263 2.06 -3.41 -0.91
CA SER A 263 2.83 -2.53 -1.78
C SER A 263 2.03 -2.00 -2.98
N ARG A 264 1.07 -2.80 -3.49
CA ARG A 264 0.26 -2.45 -4.66
C ARG A 264 -0.92 -1.54 -4.31
N ILE A 265 -1.57 -1.73 -3.16
CA ILE A 265 -2.76 -0.95 -2.81
C ILE A 265 -2.44 0.47 -2.32
N ARG A 266 -1.17 0.76 -2.03
CA ARG A 266 -0.71 2.07 -1.54
C ARG A 266 -0.78 3.18 -2.62
N SER A 267 -0.83 2.83 -3.91
CA SER A 267 -1.07 3.77 -5.01
C SER A 267 -1.85 3.11 -6.15
N GLY A 268 -2.59 3.89 -6.94
CA GLY A 268 -3.35 3.34 -8.08
C GLY A 268 -4.63 2.57 -7.72
N TYR A 269 -5.09 2.68 -6.47
CA TYR A 269 -6.31 2.06 -5.96
C TYR A 269 -7.25 3.09 -5.32
N SER A 270 -8.55 2.81 -5.39
CA SER A 270 -9.56 3.41 -4.52
C SER A 270 -9.95 2.44 -3.41
N VAL A 271 -10.41 2.95 -2.28
CA VAL A 271 -11.01 2.15 -1.21
C VAL A 271 -12.48 2.52 -1.03
N SER A 272 -13.32 1.52 -0.77
CA SER A 272 -14.69 1.70 -0.33
C SER A 272 -15.00 0.76 0.83
N GLU A 273 -15.89 1.17 1.72
CA GLU A 273 -16.35 0.33 2.83
C GLU A 273 -17.13 -0.85 2.27
N LYS A 274 -16.85 -2.07 2.75
CA LYS A 274 -17.62 -3.24 2.39
C LYS A 274 -18.85 -3.30 3.31
N TYR A 275 -20.04 -3.13 2.74
CA TYR A 275 -21.27 -3.25 3.51
C TYR A 275 -21.61 -4.74 3.69
N ASP A 276 -22.26 -5.06 4.80
CA ASP A 276 -22.89 -6.37 4.96
C ASP A 276 -24.24 -6.38 4.23
N GLY A 277 -24.16 -6.30 2.90
CA GLY A 277 -25.31 -6.21 2.00
C GLY A 277 -25.37 -7.36 1.00
N GLU A 278 -26.50 -7.45 0.30
CA GLU A 278 -26.67 -8.42 -0.77
C GLU A 278 -26.17 -7.85 -2.09
N ARG A 279 -25.13 -8.47 -2.65
CA ARG A 279 -24.61 -8.07 -3.97
C ARG A 279 -25.56 -8.49 -5.10
N SER A 280 -25.95 -7.54 -5.93
CA SER A 280 -26.84 -7.74 -7.09
C SER A 280 -26.38 -6.89 -8.28
N LEU A 281 -26.88 -7.18 -9.47
CA LEU A 281 -26.85 -6.26 -10.61
C LEU A 281 -28.17 -5.51 -10.67
N TYR A 282 -28.12 -4.19 -10.83
CA TYR A 282 -29.29 -3.36 -11.09
C TYR A 282 -29.45 -3.18 -12.60
N PHE A 283 -30.48 -3.79 -13.18
CA PHE A 283 -30.73 -3.85 -14.61
C PHE A 283 -31.98 -3.08 -15.00
N VAL A 284 -31.86 -2.12 -15.91
CA VAL A 284 -32.98 -1.35 -16.46
C VAL A 284 -33.45 -2.04 -17.75
N SER A 285 -34.61 -2.69 -17.67
CA SER A 285 -35.19 -3.49 -18.76
C SER A 285 -35.88 -2.62 -19.81
N ASP A 286 -36.13 -3.18 -21.00
CA ASP A 286 -36.86 -2.58 -22.11
C ASP A 286 -38.32 -2.24 -21.76
N ASP A 287 -38.92 -2.90 -20.78
CA ASP A 287 -40.23 -2.48 -20.26
C ASP A 287 -40.17 -1.19 -19.42
N GLY A 288 -38.96 -0.69 -19.22
CA GLY A 288 -38.57 0.51 -18.47
C GLY A 288 -38.32 0.23 -16.99
N ASN A 289 -38.85 -0.85 -16.42
CA ASN A 289 -38.67 -1.12 -15.00
C ASN A 289 -37.25 -1.55 -14.67
N SER A 290 -36.86 -1.32 -13.42
CA SER A 290 -35.55 -1.73 -12.92
C SER A 290 -35.64 -2.99 -12.07
N TYR A 291 -34.69 -3.91 -12.27
CA TYR A 291 -34.64 -5.21 -11.62
C TYR A 291 -33.30 -5.44 -10.93
N LEU A 292 -33.33 -6.07 -9.76
CA LEU A 292 -32.15 -6.62 -9.10
C LEU A 292 -31.97 -8.08 -9.53
N ILE A 293 -30.80 -8.41 -10.06
CA ILE A 293 -30.41 -9.79 -10.42
C ILE A 293 -29.31 -10.23 -9.45
N ASP A 294 -29.58 -11.23 -8.61
CA ASP A 294 -28.59 -11.73 -7.65
C ASP A 294 -27.61 -12.74 -8.27
N ARG A 295 -26.64 -13.21 -7.48
CA ARG A 295 -25.63 -14.19 -7.92
C ARG A 295 -26.20 -15.54 -8.34
N THR A 296 -27.41 -15.87 -7.89
CA THR A 296 -28.14 -17.09 -8.25
C THR A 296 -29.10 -16.90 -9.43
N MET A 297 -29.04 -15.74 -10.08
CA MET A 297 -29.91 -15.34 -11.19
C MET A 297 -31.40 -15.28 -10.80
N GLN A 298 -31.69 -14.98 -9.53
CA GLN A 298 -33.04 -14.60 -9.12
C GLN A 298 -33.27 -13.12 -9.43
N VAL A 299 -34.50 -12.80 -9.85
CA VAL A 299 -34.88 -11.46 -10.30
C VAL A 299 -35.89 -10.88 -9.33
N ARG A 300 -35.60 -9.70 -8.79
CA ARG A 300 -36.50 -8.93 -7.91
C ARG A 300 -36.75 -7.55 -8.52
N LEU A 301 -37.91 -6.97 -8.25
CA LEU A 301 -38.24 -5.63 -8.73
C LEU A 301 -37.53 -4.62 -7.83
N ALA A 302 -36.81 -3.67 -8.42
CA ALA A 302 -36.12 -2.61 -7.68
C ALA A 302 -36.99 -1.35 -7.60
N GLN A 303 -37.47 -0.86 -8.75
CA GLN A 303 -38.29 0.35 -8.84
C GLN A 303 -39.41 0.18 -9.87
N GLN A 304 -40.60 0.68 -9.52
CA GLN A 304 -41.83 0.69 -10.35
C GLN A 304 -41.98 1.94 -11.23
N ALA A 305 -40.89 2.64 -11.53
CA ALA A 305 -40.90 3.82 -12.37
C ALA A 305 -40.13 3.49 -13.66
N PRO A 306 -40.82 3.25 -14.79
CA PRO A 306 -40.14 2.81 -15.98
C PRO A 306 -39.25 3.91 -16.54
N SER A 307 -37.93 3.78 -16.37
CA SER A 307 -36.96 4.66 -17.01
C SER A 307 -36.92 4.37 -18.50
N GLN A 308 -37.17 5.41 -19.29
CA GLN A 308 -37.04 5.32 -20.75
C GLN A 308 -35.61 5.68 -21.20
N LYS A 309 -34.92 6.52 -20.42
CA LYS A 309 -33.61 7.07 -20.80
C LYS A 309 -32.45 6.14 -20.49
N GLU A 310 -32.59 5.25 -19.51
CA GLU A 310 -31.51 4.39 -19.03
C GLU A 310 -31.70 2.90 -19.41
N ARG A 311 -32.55 2.60 -20.40
CA ARG A 311 -32.76 1.23 -20.88
C ARG A 311 -31.47 0.55 -21.31
N GLY A 312 -31.27 -0.70 -20.91
CA GLY A 312 -30.04 -1.44 -21.20
C GLY A 312 -28.84 -1.00 -20.35
N THR A 313 -29.05 -0.24 -19.28
CA THR A 313 -28.03 0.06 -18.26
C THR A 313 -27.97 -1.07 -17.22
N ILE A 314 -26.75 -1.49 -16.87
CA ILE A 314 -26.46 -2.48 -15.82
C ILE A 314 -25.45 -1.87 -14.84
N LEU A 315 -25.87 -1.71 -13.58
CA LEU A 315 -25.02 -1.25 -12.47
C LEU A 315 -24.63 -2.44 -11.58
N ASP A 316 -23.41 -2.45 -11.06
CA ASP A 316 -23.00 -3.39 -10.00
C ASP A 316 -23.29 -2.74 -8.64
N VAL A 317 -24.13 -3.40 -7.83
CA VAL A 317 -24.73 -2.78 -6.64
C VAL A 317 -24.68 -3.67 -5.40
N GLU A 318 -24.71 -3.02 -4.25
CA GLU A 318 -24.85 -3.64 -2.94
C GLU A 318 -26.16 -3.18 -2.30
N VAL A 319 -27.04 -4.13 -1.96
CA VAL A 319 -28.37 -3.87 -1.42
C VAL A 319 -28.34 -4.02 0.10
N CYS A 320 -28.61 -2.94 0.82
CA CYS A 320 -28.61 -2.85 2.28
C CYS A 320 -30.01 -2.39 2.76
N GLY A 321 -30.89 -3.35 3.01
CA GLY A 321 -32.29 -3.08 3.35
C GLY A 321 -33.01 -2.34 2.22
N ALA A 322 -33.49 -1.12 2.50
CA ALA A 322 -34.13 -0.27 1.50
C ALA A 322 -33.13 0.54 0.64
N ASN A 323 -31.83 0.53 0.95
CA ASN A 323 -30.84 1.30 0.20
C ASN A 323 -30.09 0.41 -0.80
N VAL A 324 -29.89 0.91 -2.01
CA VAL A 324 -29.12 0.26 -3.08
C VAL A 324 -27.92 1.15 -3.38
N PHE A 325 -26.71 0.65 -3.15
CA PHE A 325 -25.47 1.39 -3.36
C PHE A 325 -24.76 0.87 -4.61
N ALA A 326 -24.80 1.63 -5.69
CA ALA A 326 -24.09 1.31 -6.92
C ALA A 326 -22.63 1.73 -6.82
N PHE A 327 -21.71 0.82 -7.10
CA PHE A 327 -20.26 1.05 -6.97
C PHE A 327 -19.50 0.90 -8.27
N ASP A 328 -20.13 0.36 -9.33
CA ASP A 328 -19.57 0.38 -10.68
C ASP A 328 -20.70 0.29 -11.72
N ILE A 329 -20.37 0.53 -12.99
CA ILE A 329 -21.29 0.43 -14.12
C ILE A 329 -20.69 -0.45 -15.22
N VAL A 330 -21.47 -1.44 -15.65
CA VAL A 330 -21.03 -2.49 -16.57
C VAL A 330 -21.54 -2.26 -17.97
N PHE A 331 -22.80 -1.85 -18.08
CA PHE A 331 -23.44 -1.42 -19.34
C PHE A 331 -24.10 -0.07 -19.14
N HIS A 332 -24.01 0.79 -20.14
CA HIS A 332 -24.71 2.07 -20.16
C HIS A 332 -25.47 2.22 -21.47
N LYS A 333 -26.81 2.25 -21.41
CA LYS A 333 -27.68 2.42 -22.58
C LYS A 333 -27.43 1.41 -23.69
N GLY A 334 -27.23 0.14 -23.32
CA GLY A 334 -26.94 -0.95 -24.24
C GLY A 334 -25.47 -1.02 -24.71
N ARG A 335 -24.62 -0.04 -24.37
CA ARG A 335 -23.19 -0.07 -24.67
C ARG A 335 -22.44 -0.85 -23.58
N ASP A 336 -21.69 -1.86 -24.02
CA ASP A 336 -20.75 -2.61 -23.17
C ASP A 336 -19.56 -1.71 -22.77
N LEU A 337 -19.30 -1.62 -21.46
CA LEU A 337 -18.17 -0.87 -20.90
C LEU A 337 -17.04 -1.79 -20.42
N CYS A 338 -17.21 -3.11 -20.47
CA CYS A 338 -16.20 -4.07 -20.06
C CYS A 338 -14.97 -4.07 -20.98
N ASP A 339 -13.80 -4.35 -20.41
CA ASP A 339 -12.50 -4.47 -21.07
C ASP A 339 -12.07 -3.23 -21.90
N ARG A 340 -12.73 -2.08 -21.71
CA ARG A 340 -12.46 -0.84 -22.44
C ARG A 340 -11.35 -0.03 -21.79
N GLN A 341 -10.22 0.09 -22.47
CA GLN A 341 -9.03 0.80 -21.97
C GLN A 341 -9.25 2.31 -21.76
N ASP A 342 -10.24 2.91 -22.42
CA ASP A 342 -10.64 4.31 -22.23
C ASP A 342 -11.64 4.52 -21.08
N MET A 343 -12.00 3.45 -20.36
CA MET A 343 -12.97 3.47 -19.26
C MET A 343 -12.31 3.00 -17.96
N ASP A 344 -11.44 3.84 -17.41
CA ASP A 344 -10.88 3.66 -16.07
C ASP A 344 -11.98 3.79 -14.98
N LEU A 345 -11.64 3.54 -13.70
CA LEU A 345 -12.64 3.57 -12.63
C LEU A 345 -13.31 4.94 -12.51
N LEU A 346 -12.55 6.03 -12.58
CA LEU A 346 -13.10 7.38 -12.42
C LEU A 346 -14.07 7.73 -13.55
N SER A 347 -13.71 7.39 -14.79
CA SER A 347 -14.58 7.57 -15.96
C SER A 347 -15.88 6.77 -15.83
N ARG A 348 -15.81 5.53 -15.30
CA ARG A 348 -17.01 4.73 -15.02
C ARG A 348 -17.86 5.33 -13.89
N LEU A 349 -17.25 5.86 -12.84
CA LEU A 349 -17.96 6.51 -11.72
C LEU A 349 -18.68 7.80 -12.16
N ASP A 350 -18.12 8.55 -13.13
CA ASP A 350 -18.79 9.71 -13.72
C ASP A 350 -20.04 9.30 -14.49
N VAL A 351 -19.93 8.28 -15.34
CA VAL A 351 -21.08 7.73 -16.08
C VAL A 351 -22.12 7.16 -15.12
N LEU A 352 -21.69 6.42 -14.11
CA LEU A 352 -22.55 5.86 -13.06
C LEU A 352 -23.33 6.97 -12.35
N SER A 353 -22.66 8.05 -11.97
CA SER A 353 -23.28 9.19 -11.27
C SER A 353 -24.37 9.86 -12.11
N SER A 354 -24.11 10.03 -13.42
CA SER A 354 -25.09 10.56 -14.36
C SER A 354 -26.31 9.64 -14.53
N ALA A 355 -26.09 8.33 -14.65
CA ALA A 355 -27.15 7.33 -14.79
C ALA A 355 -28.02 7.27 -13.52
N VAL A 356 -27.40 7.21 -12.34
CA VAL A 356 -28.10 7.18 -11.04
C VAL A 356 -28.93 8.45 -10.82
N ALA A 357 -28.39 9.63 -11.15
CA ALA A 357 -29.14 10.88 -11.07
C ALA A 357 -30.39 10.85 -11.98
N THR A 358 -30.23 10.40 -13.23
CA THR A 358 -31.34 10.27 -14.19
C THR A 358 -32.42 9.31 -13.68
N LEU A 359 -32.03 8.14 -13.18
CA LEU A 359 -32.95 7.15 -12.61
C LEU A 359 -33.73 7.72 -11.43
N ASN A 360 -33.05 8.41 -10.51
CA ASN A 360 -33.69 9.00 -9.34
C ASN A 360 -34.67 10.13 -9.71
N ASP A 361 -34.33 10.97 -10.69
CA ASP A 361 -35.20 12.05 -11.13
C ASP A 361 -36.45 11.54 -11.87
N GLU A 362 -36.30 10.54 -12.74
CA GLU A 362 -37.44 9.90 -13.40
C GLU A 362 -38.35 9.20 -12.39
N HIS A 363 -37.77 8.57 -11.36
CA HIS A 363 -38.52 7.96 -10.27
C HIS A 363 -39.31 9.00 -9.45
N ARG A 364 -38.70 10.13 -9.10
CA ARG A 364 -39.38 11.25 -8.39
C ARG A 364 -40.53 11.82 -9.22
N PHE A 365 -40.36 11.96 -10.53
CA PHE A 365 -41.40 12.45 -11.42
C PHE A 365 -42.58 11.47 -11.49
N ALA A 366 -42.32 10.18 -11.71
CA ALA A 366 -43.34 9.15 -11.83
C ALA A 366 -44.16 8.96 -10.53
N THR A 367 -43.55 9.13 -9.36
CA THR A 367 -44.22 9.03 -8.06
C THR A 367 -45.06 10.29 -7.75
N SER A 368 -44.57 11.48 -8.10
CA SER A 368 -45.29 12.76 -7.89
C SER A 368 -46.56 12.88 -8.73
N SER A 369 -46.56 12.35 -9.96
CA SER A 369 -47.75 12.38 -10.84
C SER A 369 -48.91 11.48 -10.38
N ARG A 370 -48.67 10.53 -9.46
CA ARG A 370 -49.71 9.58 -8.99
C ARG A 370 -50.55 10.12 -7.81
N HIS A 371 -50.22 11.28 -7.23
CA HIS A 371 -50.86 11.79 -6.00
C HIS A 371 -52.01 12.81 -6.23
N HIS A 372 -52.61 12.88 -7.43
CA HIS A 372 -53.71 13.81 -7.74
C HIS A 372 -55.13 13.33 -7.34
N HIS A 373 -55.27 12.29 -6.53
CA HIS A 373 -56.56 11.89 -5.95
C HIS A 373 -56.51 11.87 -4.41
N PRO A 374 -57.31 12.72 -3.73
CA PRO A 374 -57.30 12.79 -2.28
C PRO A 374 -58.11 11.61 -1.71
N HIS A 375 -57.43 10.57 -1.26
CA HIS A 375 -58.01 9.63 -0.28
C HIS A 375 -57.44 9.93 1.12
N PRO A 376 -58.29 10.06 2.14
CA PRO A 376 -57.85 10.49 3.46
C PRO A 376 -57.29 9.30 4.28
N ARG A 377 -56.15 9.57 4.93
CA ARG A 377 -55.70 9.00 6.20
C ARG A 377 -55.54 7.47 6.28
N HIS A 378 -54.37 6.98 5.89
CA HIS A 378 -53.57 6.09 6.74
C HIS A 378 -52.09 6.47 6.60
N SER A 379 -51.49 6.92 7.69
CA SER A 379 -50.08 7.26 7.83
C SER A 379 -49.24 6.00 7.93
N GLN A 380 -49.09 5.28 6.82
CA GLN A 380 -48.00 4.33 6.64
C GLN A 380 -47.20 4.82 5.45
N GLN A 381 -45.95 5.19 5.70
CA GLN A 381 -44.98 5.39 4.61
C GLN A 381 -44.94 4.10 3.78
N PRO A 382 -44.83 4.16 2.44
CA PRO A 382 -44.75 2.96 1.64
C PRO A 382 -43.45 2.22 1.98
N GLU A 383 -43.55 1.11 2.72
CA GLU A 383 -42.43 0.25 3.15
C GLU A 383 -41.63 -0.37 1.99
N SER A 384 -42.02 -0.13 0.72
CA SER A 384 -41.45 -0.76 -0.46
C SER A 384 -40.48 0.10 -1.29
N GLN A 385 -40.14 1.32 -0.85
CA GLN A 385 -39.29 2.21 -1.65
C GLN A 385 -37.80 1.90 -1.49
N GLN A 386 -37.15 1.43 -2.56
CA GLN A 386 -35.69 1.34 -2.63
C GLN A 386 -35.05 2.64 -3.10
N TYR A 387 -34.07 3.15 -2.34
CA TYR A 387 -33.32 4.36 -2.67
C TYR A 387 -31.98 3.99 -3.32
N LEU A 388 -31.76 4.46 -4.56
CA LEU A 388 -30.54 4.20 -5.32
C LEU A 388 -29.51 5.32 -5.08
N HIS A 389 -28.31 4.94 -4.66
CA HIS A 389 -27.22 5.85 -4.32
C HIS A 389 -25.94 5.44 -5.04
N VAL A 390 -25.06 6.41 -5.32
CA VAL A 390 -23.68 6.13 -5.73
C VAL A 390 -22.86 5.85 -4.46
N LYS A 391 -22.17 4.72 -4.43
CA LYS A 391 -21.27 4.34 -3.34
C LYS A 391 -20.03 5.21 -3.40
N LYS A 392 -19.60 5.72 -2.24
CA LYS A 392 -18.41 6.58 -2.17
C LYS A 392 -17.13 5.76 -2.31
N HIS A 393 -16.31 6.14 -3.29
CA HIS A 393 -14.92 5.70 -3.42
C HIS A 393 -14.01 6.79 -2.86
N TYR A 394 -13.01 6.36 -2.10
CA TYR A 394 -11.99 7.23 -1.52
C TYR A 394 -10.66 6.96 -2.23
N LEU A 395 -9.92 8.00 -2.58
CA LEU A 395 -8.61 7.88 -3.21
C LEU A 395 -7.52 7.74 -2.15
N SER A 396 -6.30 7.40 -2.56
CA SER A 396 -5.17 7.16 -1.64
C SER A 396 -4.93 8.31 -0.66
N SER A 397 -5.20 9.57 -1.05
CA SER A 397 -5.12 10.74 -0.15
C SER A 397 -6.08 10.71 1.03
N ASP A 398 -7.20 9.97 0.91
CA ASP A 398 -8.27 9.93 1.90
C ASP A 398 -8.26 8.65 2.75
N PHE A 399 -7.35 7.70 2.48
CA PHE A 399 -7.34 6.39 3.14
C PHE A 399 -7.25 6.50 4.67
N ALA A 400 -6.38 7.38 5.18
CA ALA A 400 -6.22 7.62 6.61
C ALA A 400 -7.56 8.00 7.28
N ILE A 401 -8.31 8.90 6.66
CA ILE A 401 -9.63 9.36 7.16
C ILE A 401 -10.63 8.19 7.21
N VAL A 402 -10.60 7.32 6.20
CA VAL A 402 -11.49 6.16 6.11
C VAL A 402 -11.15 5.12 7.19
N PHE A 403 -9.87 4.82 7.36
CA PHE A 403 -9.40 3.84 8.35
C PHE A 403 -9.57 4.35 9.79
N ASP A 404 -9.36 5.65 10.04
CA ASP A 404 -9.65 6.25 11.34
C ASP A 404 -11.13 6.18 11.69
N ARG A 405 -12.01 6.45 10.72
CA ARG A 405 -13.46 6.31 10.94
C ARG A 405 -13.85 4.87 11.27
N TRP A 406 -13.25 3.90 10.58
CA TRP A 406 -13.46 2.48 10.88
C TRP A 406 -13.03 2.13 12.30
N LYS A 407 -11.83 2.53 12.71
CA LYS A 407 -11.31 2.30 14.07
C LYS A 407 -12.19 2.93 15.16
N GLN A 408 -12.79 4.09 14.88
CA GLN A 408 -13.70 4.76 15.81
C GLN A 408 -15.10 4.12 15.87
N GLY A 409 -15.50 3.36 14.86
CA GLY A 409 -16.83 2.74 14.77
C GLY A 409 -17.99 3.74 14.66
N VAL A 410 -17.72 4.99 14.31
CA VAL A 410 -18.74 6.06 14.30
C VAL A 410 -19.36 6.20 12.90
N TYR A 411 -20.52 5.55 12.71
CA TYR A 411 -21.32 5.63 11.49
C TYR A 411 -22.74 6.10 11.78
N LYS A 412 -23.24 7.05 10.97
CA LYS A 412 -24.58 7.64 11.14
C LYS A 412 -25.71 6.81 10.52
N ASP A 413 -25.40 5.91 9.60
CA ASP A 413 -26.36 5.23 8.73
C ASP A 413 -26.80 3.84 9.25
N ALA A 414 -26.29 3.39 10.41
CA ALA A 414 -26.58 2.08 11.01
C ALA A 414 -26.37 0.86 10.07
N ILE A 415 -25.66 1.04 8.96
CA ILE A 415 -25.35 -0.04 8.01
C ILE A 415 -24.16 -0.85 8.56
N PRO A 416 -24.31 -2.16 8.80
CA PRO A 416 -23.17 -2.97 9.21
C PRO A 416 -22.12 -3.05 8.10
N ARG A 417 -20.85 -3.02 8.50
CA ARG A 417 -19.70 -3.09 7.60
C ARG A 417 -18.78 -4.22 8.05
N ASP A 418 -18.22 -4.96 7.10
CA ASP A 418 -17.41 -6.15 7.38
C ASP A 418 -16.02 -6.11 6.71
N GLY A 419 -15.57 -4.91 6.32
CA GLY A 419 -14.22 -4.67 5.82
C GLY A 419 -14.14 -3.59 4.74
N PHE A 420 -13.20 -3.74 3.82
CA PHE A 420 -12.96 -2.80 2.71
C PHE A 420 -12.86 -3.51 1.36
N ILE A 421 -13.20 -2.80 0.29
CA ILE A 421 -12.94 -3.19 -1.10
C ILE A 421 -11.95 -2.20 -1.69
N PHE A 422 -10.84 -2.72 -2.22
CA PHE A 422 -9.83 -1.99 -2.97
C PHE A 422 -10.05 -2.23 -4.47
N THR A 423 -10.44 -1.18 -5.18
CA THR A 423 -10.71 -1.23 -6.62
C THR A 423 -9.59 -0.53 -7.39
N PRO A 424 -8.92 -1.18 -8.36
CA PRO A 424 -7.85 -0.57 -9.13
C PRO A 424 -8.39 0.61 -9.97
N LEU A 425 -7.64 1.70 -10.01
CA LEU A 425 -8.05 2.93 -10.69
C LEU A 425 -7.92 2.80 -12.21
N ALA A 426 -6.77 2.33 -12.69
CA ALA A 426 -6.42 2.32 -14.12
C ALA A 426 -6.98 1.13 -14.89
N GLU A 427 -7.43 0.08 -14.21
CA GLU A 427 -7.89 -1.14 -14.88
C GLU A 427 -9.35 -1.03 -15.37
N PRO A 428 -9.65 -1.53 -16.57
CA PRO A 428 -11.02 -1.63 -17.04
C PRO A 428 -11.80 -2.69 -16.24
N TYR A 429 -13.11 -2.50 -16.13
CA TYR A 429 -13.98 -3.53 -15.57
C TYR A 429 -13.90 -4.81 -16.44
N PRO A 430 -13.56 -5.98 -15.89
CA PRO A 430 -13.33 -7.16 -16.70
C PRO A 430 -14.65 -7.79 -17.17
N SER A 431 -14.67 -8.33 -18.40
CA SER A 431 -15.76 -9.20 -18.86
C SER A 431 -15.77 -10.58 -18.16
N LYS A 432 -14.65 -10.94 -17.52
CA LYS A 432 -14.51 -12.19 -16.75
C LYS A 432 -14.97 -11.99 -15.31
N THR A 433 -15.60 -13.02 -14.76
CA THR A 433 -16.07 -13.03 -13.37
C THR A 433 -14.95 -12.87 -12.34
N LYS A 434 -13.71 -13.29 -12.63
CA LYS A 434 -12.59 -13.21 -11.69
C LYS A 434 -11.74 -11.96 -11.99
N TRP A 435 -11.58 -11.08 -11.01
CA TRP A 435 -10.73 -9.90 -11.10
C TRP A 435 -9.64 -9.96 -10.04
N GLY A 436 -8.47 -10.50 -10.40
CA GLY A 436 -7.40 -10.82 -9.44
C GLY A 436 -6.75 -9.61 -8.75
N THR A 437 -7.04 -8.41 -9.25
CA THR A 437 -6.54 -7.13 -8.73
C THR A 437 -7.62 -6.35 -8.00
N LEU A 438 -8.89 -6.78 -8.04
CA LEU A 438 -9.95 -6.29 -7.16
C LEU A 438 -9.82 -7.02 -5.82
N LEU A 439 -9.50 -6.30 -4.75
CA LEU A 439 -9.16 -6.92 -3.46
C LEU A 439 -10.23 -6.62 -2.41
N LYS A 440 -10.52 -7.59 -1.55
CA LYS A 440 -11.33 -7.42 -0.34
C LYS A 440 -10.45 -7.64 0.88
N TRP A 441 -10.51 -6.71 1.82
CA TRP A 441 -9.93 -6.89 3.14
C TRP A 441 -11.05 -7.09 4.16
N LYS A 442 -10.81 -7.96 5.14
CA LYS A 442 -11.67 -8.18 6.29
C LYS A 442 -10.81 -8.23 7.56
N PRO A 443 -11.29 -7.70 8.69
CA PRO A 443 -10.64 -7.92 9.98
C PRO A 443 -10.48 -9.42 10.26
N ALA A 444 -9.39 -9.79 10.93
CA ALA A 444 -9.06 -11.19 11.19
C ALA A 444 -10.17 -11.91 11.98
N GLU A 445 -10.76 -11.20 12.94
CA GLU A 445 -11.85 -11.64 13.79
C GLU A 445 -13.18 -11.83 13.04
N MET A 446 -13.32 -11.28 11.83
CA MET A 446 -14.51 -11.41 10.98
C MET A 446 -14.34 -12.44 9.87
N ASN A 447 -13.20 -13.13 9.80
CA ASN A 447 -13.00 -14.23 8.87
C ASN A 447 -13.66 -15.51 9.42
N SER A 448 -14.36 -16.23 8.54
CA SER A 448 -15.01 -17.51 8.86
C SER A 448 -14.96 -18.46 7.67
N ILE A 449 -15.01 -19.77 7.95
CA ILE A 449 -15.06 -20.83 6.95
C ILE A 449 -16.32 -21.67 7.18
N ASP A 450 -17.08 -21.92 6.13
CA ASP A 450 -18.22 -22.84 6.14
C ASP A 450 -17.75 -24.28 5.87
N PHE A 451 -17.84 -25.15 6.87
CA PHE A 451 -17.49 -26.57 6.78
C PHE A 451 -18.72 -27.47 6.77
N LEU A 452 -18.68 -28.57 6.04
CA LEU A 452 -19.68 -29.62 6.15
C LEU A 452 -19.24 -30.60 7.25
N LEU A 453 -20.12 -30.84 8.23
CA LEU A 453 -19.86 -31.79 9.31
C LEU A 453 -20.09 -33.22 8.84
N ALA A 454 -19.14 -34.12 9.12
CA ALA A 454 -19.25 -35.54 8.83
C ALA A 454 -18.77 -36.40 10.01
N ASP A 455 -19.09 -37.70 9.98
CA ASP A 455 -18.56 -38.73 10.89
C ASP A 455 -18.63 -38.37 12.39
N PRO A 456 -19.82 -38.12 12.95
CA PRO A 456 -19.98 -37.76 14.36
C PRO A 456 -19.50 -38.89 15.28
N VAL A 457 -18.67 -38.53 16.27
CA VAL A 457 -18.25 -39.42 17.35
C VAL A 457 -18.67 -38.80 18.68
N GLU A 458 -19.64 -39.40 19.34
CA GLU A 458 -20.15 -38.95 20.64
C GLU A 458 -19.21 -39.33 21.79
N SER A 459 -19.12 -38.45 22.78
CA SER A 459 -18.41 -38.66 24.04
C SER A 459 -19.18 -38.02 25.20
N PRO A 460 -18.87 -38.35 26.47
CA PRO A 460 -19.52 -37.71 27.62
C PRO A 460 -19.36 -36.18 27.67
N LEU A 461 -18.33 -35.63 27.04
CA LEU A 461 -17.99 -34.20 27.06
C LEU A 461 -18.56 -33.41 25.87
N GLY A 462 -19.05 -34.10 24.83
CA GLY A 462 -19.46 -33.46 23.58
C GLY A 462 -19.32 -34.38 22.37
N THR A 463 -19.42 -33.81 21.18
CA THR A 463 -19.40 -34.56 19.91
C THR A 463 -18.29 -34.07 19.00
N THR A 464 -17.48 -34.99 18.48
CA THR A 464 -16.42 -34.68 17.52
C THR A 464 -16.91 -34.93 16.10
N TYR A 465 -16.71 -33.96 15.21
CA TYR A 465 -17.05 -34.05 13.78
C TYR A 465 -15.81 -33.91 12.91
N SER A 466 -15.83 -34.55 11.73
CA SER A 466 -14.90 -34.26 10.62
C SER A 466 -15.34 -32.98 9.91
N LEU A 467 -14.40 -32.05 9.66
CA LEU A 467 -14.60 -30.81 8.92
C LEU A 467 -14.29 -31.03 7.43
N MET A 468 -15.31 -30.89 6.58
CA MET A 468 -15.20 -31.18 5.15
C MET A 468 -15.36 -29.91 4.30
N VAL A 469 -14.57 -29.78 3.24
CA VAL A 469 -14.64 -28.70 2.22
C VAL A 469 -14.94 -29.26 0.83
N GLY A 470 -15.44 -28.42 -0.08
CA GLY A 470 -15.76 -28.84 -1.45
C GLY A 470 -14.53 -28.85 -2.37
N ASP A 471 -14.32 -29.89 -3.17
CA ASP A 471 -13.23 -29.94 -4.16
C ASP A 471 -13.75 -29.78 -5.61
N LYS A 472 -14.85 -30.46 -5.92
CA LYS A 472 -15.62 -30.36 -7.18
C LYS A 472 -17.12 -30.41 -6.87
N GLU A 473 -17.99 -30.12 -7.84
CA GLU A 473 -19.44 -29.88 -7.62
C GLU A 473 -20.19 -30.92 -6.78
N THR A 474 -19.69 -32.17 -6.73
CA THR A 474 -20.29 -33.29 -5.99
C THR A 474 -19.38 -33.97 -4.97
N ARG A 475 -18.12 -33.52 -4.81
CA ARG A 475 -17.13 -34.18 -3.94
C ARG A 475 -16.70 -33.26 -2.80
N THR A 476 -16.81 -33.76 -1.58
CA THR A 476 -16.21 -33.16 -0.38
C THR A 476 -14.98 -33.94 0.04
N VAL A 477 -14.03 -33.25 0.66
CA VAL A 477 -12.77 -33.80 1.19
C VAL A 477 -12.51 -33.21 2.58
N PRO A 478 -11.79 -33.91 3.47
CA PRO A 478 -11.38 -33.34 4.74
C PRO A 478 -10.57 -32.06 4.55
N PHE A 479 -10.76 -31.10 5.44
CA PHE A 479 -9.94 -29.90 5.48
C PHE A 479 -8.60 -30.18 6.16
N GLU A 480 -7.58 -30.55 5.38
CA GLU A 480 -6.26 -30.97 5.89
C GLU A 480 -5.64 -30.07 6.98
N PRO A 481 -5.71 -28.72 6.92
CA PRO A 481 -5.14 -27.89 7.98
C PRO A 481 -5.78 -28.11 9.35
N CYS A 482 -7.08 -28.45 9.39
CA CYS A 482 -7.81 -28.77 10.60
C CYS A 482 -8.98 -29.71 10.27
N PRO A 483 -8.77 -31.04 10.29
CA PRO A 483 -9.75 -31.98 9.73
C PRO A 483 -10.90 -32.30 10.68
N ARG A 484 -10.85 -31.88 11.95
CA ARG A 484 -11.86 -32.22 12.96
C ARG A 484 -12.12 -31.07 13.91
N ILE A 485 -13.34 -31.02 14.45
CA ILE A 485 -13.76 -30.11 15.51
C ILE A 485 -14.42 -30.90 16.64
N HIS A 486 -14.18 -30.50 17.88
CA HIS A 486 -14.90 -31.01 19.04
C HIS A 486 -15.88 -29.95 19.55
N ILE A 487 -17.17 -30.28 19.55
CA ILE A 487 -18.23 -29.39 20.05
C ILE A 487 -18.61 -29.84 21.45
N LYS A 488 -18.46 -28.96 22.44
CA LYS A 488 -18.72 -29.30 23.85
C LYS A 488 -20.22 -29.37 24.07
N ARG A 489 -20.65 -30.20 25.03
CA ARG A 489 -22.07 -30.35 25.35
C ARG A 489 -22.73 -29.06 25.90
N GLU A 490 -21.91 -28.18 26.47
CA GLU A 490 -22.29 -26.87 26.98
C GLU A 490 -22.35 -25.77 25.91
N ASP A 491 -21.88 -26.03 24.68
CA ASP A 491 -22.04 -25.09 23.58
C ASP A 491 -23.54 -24.92 23.24
N PRO A 492 -24.06 -23.68 23.13
CA PRO A 492 -25.48 -23.44 22.86
C PRO A 492 -26.01 -24.12 21.59
N ILE A 493 -25.13 -24.36 20.62
CA ILE A 493 -25.47 -24.96 19.33
C ILE A 493 -25.40 -26.49 19.33
N TRP A 494 -24.89 -27.13 20.39
CA TRP A 494 -24.59 -28.57 20.39
C TRP A 494 -25.80 -29.43 20.02
N GLY A 495 -26.98 -29.10 20.58
CA GLY A 495 -28.23 -29.82 20.32
C GLY A 495 -28.79 -29.68 18.90
N ASP A 496 -28.32 -28.68 18.15
CA ASP A 496 -28.82 -28.37 16.80
C ASP A 496 -27.97 -29.01 15.68
N LEU A 497 -26.77 -29.50 16.01
CA LEU A 497 -25.81 -30.03 15.04
C LEU A 497 -26.04 -31.51 14.72
N ARG A 498 -25.90 -31.86 13.44
CA ARG A 498 -25.92 -33.24 12.94
C ARG A 498 -25.01 -33.38 11.72
N SER A 499 -24.61 -34.62 11.45
CA SER A 499 -23.87 -34.96 10.23
C SER A 499 -24.61 -34.48 8.98
N GLY A 500 -23.87 -33.91 8.03
CA GLY A 500 -24.40 -33.35 6.79
C GLY A 500 -24.85 -31.88 6.88
N MET A 501 -24.75 -31.24 8.05
CA MET A 501 -24.96 -29.79 8.17
C MET A 501 -23.72 -29.00 7.80
N VAL A 502 -23.93 -27.77 7.32
CA VAL A 502 -22.86 -26.79 7.18
C VAL A 502 -22.76 -25.99 8.49
N LEU A 503 -21.57 -25.92 9.06
CA LEU A 503 -21.21 -25.14 10.23
C LEU A 503 -20.26 -24.02 9.81
N GLU A 504 -20.60 -22.78 10.16
CA GLU A 504 -19.67 -21.66 10.05
C GLU A 504 -18.74 -21.69 11.26
N CYS A 505 -17.43 -21.67 11.01
CA CYS A 505 -16.41 -21.70 12.04
C CYS A 505 -15.48 -20.49 11.90
N THR A 506 -15.04 -19.97 13.04
CA THR A 506 -13.95 -18.99 13.13
C THR A 506 -12.68 -19.67 13.62
N TYR A 507 -11.58 -18.93 13.72
CA TYR A 507 -10.31 -19.43 14.23
C TYR A 507 -9.74 -18.45 15.25
N ASN A 508 -9.16 -18.97 16.34
CA ASN A 508 -8.29 -18.20 17.21
C ASN A 508 -7.00 -18.98 17.50
N ASN A 509 -5.93 -18.28 17.88
CA ASN A 509 -4.61 -18.90 18.11
C ASN A 509 -4.54 -19.81 19.36
N ASN A 510 -5.45 -19.65 20.33
CA ASN A 510 -5.40 -20.36 21.62
C ASN A 510 -6.19 -21.68 21.59
N ASP A 511 -7.35 -21.68 20.94
CA ASP A 511 -8.38 -22.71 20.97
C ASP A 511 -8.58 -23.37 19.59
N GLY A 512 -7.93 -22.85 18.54
CA GLY A 512 -8.01 -23.37 17.18
C GLY A 512 -9.32 -23.01 16.48
N VAL A 513 -9.90 -23.96 15.74
CA VAL A 513 -11.17 -23.75 15.03
C VAL A 513 -12.33 -23.77 16.03
N LEU A 514 -13.07 -22.67 16.06
CA LEU A 514 -14.20 -22.47 16.97
C LEU A 514 -15.52 -22.52 16.20
N PRO A 515 -16.55 -23.18 16.76
CA PRO A 515 -17.86 -23.17 16.15
C PRO A 515 -18.51 -21.78 16.32
N TRP A 516 -19.02 -21.21 15.23
CA TRP A 516 -19.75 -19.93 15.29
C TRP A 516 -21.27 -20.17 15.27
N ARG A 517 -21.79 -20.72 14.16
CA ARG A 517 -23.23 -21.03 14.05
C ARG A 517 -23.52 -22.06 12.96
N PRO A 518 -24.61 -22.83 13.08
CA PRO A 518 -25.15 -23.62 11.97
C PRO A 518 -25.56 -22.72 10.78
N ARG A 519 -25.23 -23.14 9.56
CA ARG A 519 -25.63 -22.48 8.31
C ARG A 519 -26.76 -23.25 7.65
N GLU A 520 -27.97 -23.14 8.21
CA GLU A 520 -29.18 -23.78 7.67
C GLU A 520 -29.50 -23.30 6.24
N ASP A 521 -29.04 -22.09 5.88
CA ASP A 521 -29.16 -21.48 4.56
C ASP A 521 -28.26 -22.10 3.49
N LYS A 522 -27.27 -22.92 3.88
CA LYS A 522 -26.24 -23.49 2.99
C LYS A 522 -26.29 -25.01 2.94
N GLN A 523 -26.26 -25.54 1.72
CA GLN A 523 -26.15 -26.99 1.49
C GLN A 523 -24.72 -27.46 1.20
N LYS A 524 -23.83 -26.54 0.80
CA LYS A 524 -22.46 -26.86 0.42
C LYS A 524 -21.49 -26.05 1.28
N PRO A 525 -20.36 -26.64 1.69
CA PRO A 525 -19.28 -25.92 2.36
C PRO A 525 -18.56 -24.99 1.38
N ASN A 526 -17.63 -24.18 1.89
CA ASN A 526 -16.72 -23.46 1.01
C ASN A 526 -15.88 -24.44 0.17
N PHE A 527 -15.52 -24.00 -1.05
CA PHE A 527 -14.56 -24.73 -1.87
C PHE A 527 -13.17 -24.71 -1.22
N ARG A 528 -12.40 -25.76 -1.41
CA ARG A 528 -11.09 -25.99 -0.79
C ARG A 528 -10.16 -24.81 -0.99
N HIS A 529 -10.09 -24.24 -2.19
CA HIS A 529 -9.23 -23.09 -2.45
C HIS A 529 -9.68 -21.83 -1.70
N VAL A 530 -10.99 -21.61 -1.55
CA VAL A 530 -11.55 -20.48 -0.76
C VAL A 530 -11.27 -20.68 0.73
N ALA A 531 -11.49 -21.90 1.24
CA ALA A 531 -11.20 -22.23 2.63
C ALA A 531 -9.72 -22.07 2.97
N LEU A 532 -8.81 -22.49 2.06
CA LEU A 532 -7.37 -22.30 2.23
C LEU A 532 -6.95 -20.82 2.17
N ASP A 533 -7.60 -20.03 1.31
CA ASP A 533 -7.35 -18.59 1.20
C ASP A 533 -7.77 -17.84 2.48
N VAL A 534 -8.95 -18.15 3.01
CA VAL A 534 -9.43 -17.62 4.30
C VAL A 534 -8.55 -18.11 5.45
N TRP A 535 -8.16 -19.39 5.45
CA TRP A 535 -7.26 -19.95 6.45
C TRP A 535 -5.91 -19.23 6.49
N LYS A 536 -5.33 -18.95 5.31
CA LYS A 536 -4.13 -18.13 5.18
C LYS A 536 -4.37 -16.74 5.77
N SER A 537 -5.47 -16.07 5.43
CA SER A 537 -5.82 -14.76 5.97
C SER A 537 -6.04 -14.76 7.50
N MET A 538 -6.45 -15.89 8.10
CA MET A 538 -6.58 -16.03 9.55
C MET A 538 -5.22 -16.18 10.25
N HIS A 539 -4.23 -16.82 9.61
CA HIS A 539 -2.89 -17.08 10.18
C HIS A 539 -1.87 -16.00 9.85
N GLU A 540 -2.05 -15.30 8.73
CA GLU A 540 -1.25 -14.16 8.28
C GLU A 540 -2.14 -12.92 8.15
N PRO A 541 -2.79 -12.46 9.24
CA PRO A 541 -3.77 -11.38 9.16
C PRO A 541 -3.10 -10.08 8.76
N VAL A 542 -3.72 -9.39 7.80
CA VAL A 542 -3.40 -7.99 7.53
C VAL A 542 -4.23 -7.17 8.50
N HIS A 543 -3.57 -6.48 9.42
CA HIS A 543 -4.23 -5.61 10.38
C HIS A 543 -4.63 -4.28 9.72
N ILE A 544 -5.52 -3.52 10.36
CA ILE A 544 -5.96 -2.23 9.81
C ILE A 544 -4.78 -1.26 9.73
N GLU A 545 -3.84 -1.34 10.67
CA GLU A 545 -2.59 -0.58 10.72
C GLU A 545 -1.67 -0.92 9.54
N ASP A 546 -1.69 -2.16 9.04
CA ASP A 546 -0.91 -2.57 7.87
C ASP A 546 -1.41 -1.92 6.56
N LEU A 547 -2.67 -1.46 6.53
CA LEU A 547 -3.27 -0.77 5.38
C LEU A 547 -2.90 0.72 5.34
N GLU A 548 -2.39 1.29 6.45
CA GLU A 548 -1.97 2.69 6.52
C GLU A 548 -0.71 2.91 5.66
N GLN A 549 -0.59 4.12 5.09
CA GLN A 549 0.58 4.46 4.27
C GLN A 549 1.83 4.49 5.17
N SER A 550 2.84 3.69 4.81
CA SER A 550 4.13 3.72 5.50
C SER A 550 4.79 5.08 5.27
N PRO A 551 5.30 5.74 6.33
CA PRO A 551 6.06 6.98 6.17
C PRO A 551 7.37 6.78 5.40
N LEU A 552 7.77 5.55 5.02
CA LEU A 552 8.97 5.22 4.25
C LEU A 552 8.67 4.61 2.86
N GLN A 553 7.43 4.71 2.37
CA GLN A 553 6.96 4.04 1.15
C GLN A 553 7.77 4.38 -0.12
N ASN A 554 8.14 5.65 -0.29
CA ASN A 554 8.79 6.18 -1.48
C ASN A 554 10.32 6.23 -1.35
N LEU A 555 10.87 6.03 -0.14
CA LEU A 555 12.28 6.19 0.14
C LEU A 555 13.18 5.44 -0.84
N ARG A 556 12.92 4.14 -1.03
CA ARG A 556 13.75 3.28 -1.89
C ARG A 556 13.63 3.64 -3.37
N ASP A 557 12.44 3.99 -3.87
CA ASP A 557 12.29 4.43 -5.27
C ASP A 557 13.03 5.75 -5.47
N TYR A 558 12.85 6.71 -4.56
CA TYR A 558 13.52 8.00 -4.61
C TYR A 558 15.04 7.88 -4.59
N HIS A 559 15.61 7.14 -3.62
CA HIS A 559 17.06 6.93 -3.50
C HIS A 559 17.63 6.22 -4.72
N ASN A 560 16.90 5.26 -5.30
CA ASN A 560 17.31 4.60 -6.54
C ASN A 560 17.34 5.55 -7.74
N ARG A 561 16.39 6.49 -7.84
CA ARG A 561 16.35 7.51 -8.89
C ARG A 561 17.45 8.54 -8.71
N ALA A 562 17.69 8.99 -7.49
CA ALA A 562 18.80 9.88 -7.16
C ALA A 562 20.15 9.25 -7.55
N ALA A 563 20.37 7.97 -7.19
CA ALA A 563 21.53 7.21 -7.63
C ALA A 563 21.58 6.93 -9.15
N THR A 564 20.46 7.00 -9.87
CA THR A 564 20.45 6.85 -11.34
C THR A 564 20.87 8.15 -12.04
N ALA A 565 20.65 9.31 -11.42
CA ALA A 565 20.92 10.61 -12.04
C ALA A 565 22.39 10.82 -12.39
N CYS A 566 23.32 10.19 -11.66
CA CYS A 566 24.76 10.25 -11.96
C CYS A 566 25.18 9.41 -13.17
N LEU A 567 24.34 8.49 -13.66
CA LEU A 567 24.66 7.65 -14.84
C LEU A 567 24.75 8.45 -16.16
N LYS A 568 24.20 9.67 -16.20
CA LYS A 568 24.35 10.58 -17.35
C LYS A 568 25.82 10.81 -17.72
N HIS A 569 26.72 10.85 -16.73
CA HIS A 569 28.16 11.09 -16.93
C HIS A 569 28.85 9.90 -17.59
N VAL A 570 28.38 8.68 -17.30
CA VAL A 570 28.85 7.46 -17.97
C VAL A 570 28.50 7.51 -19.46
N GLN A 571 27.29 7.97 -19.79
CA GLN A 571 26.82 8.06 -21.17
C GLN A 571 27.54 9.17 -21.97
N SER A 572 27.83 10.32 -21.36
CA SER A 572 28.57 11.40 -22.02
C SER A 572 30.04 11.05 -22.24
N HIS A 573 30.66 10.29 -21.34
CA HIS A 573 32.06 9.88 -21.48
C HIS A 573 32.27 8.98 -22.70
N GLN A 574 31.33 8.08 -23.00
CA GLN A 574 31.40 7.21 -24.18
C GLN A 574 31.36 8.00 -25.49
N GLN A 575 30.53 9.06 -25.57
CA GLN A 575 30.41 9.85 -26.79
C GLN A 575 31.67 10.65 -27.15
N HIS A 576 32.52 10.97 -26.16
CA HIS A 576 33.77 11.70 -26.39
C HIS A 576 34.91 10.80 -26.90
N GLU A 577 35.03 9.56 -26.41
CA GLU A 577 36.02 8.60 -26.92
C GLU A 577 35.75 8.19 -28.38
N ASP A 578 34.47 8.04 -28.75
CA ASP A 578 34.05 7.67 -30.11
C ASP A 578 34.39 8.76 -31.16
N ALA A 579 34.49 10.03 -30.76
CA ALA A 579 34.78 11.14 -31.66
C ALA A 579 36.27 11.24 -32.05
N ASP A 580 37.17 10.95 -31.10
CA ASP A 580 38.63 11.07 -31.28
C ASP A 580 39.25 9.92 -32.09
N GLN A 581 38.57 8.76 -32.19
CA GLN A 581 39.04 7.60 -32.98
C GLN A 581 38.64 7.62 -34.47
N SER A 582 37.89 8.63 -34.93
CA SER A 582 37.33 8.65 -36.30
C SER A 582 38.27 9.10 -37.44
N TRP A 583 39.58 9.20 -37.21
CA TRP A 583 40.56 9.55 -38.25
C TRP A 583 41.64 8.48 -38.40
N SER A 584 41.29 7.36 -39.05
CA SER A 584 42.26 6.47 -39.68
C SER A 584 41.75 6.07 -41.07
N ASP A 585 42.60 6.28 -42.09
CA ASP A 585 42.28 6.29 -43.53
C ASP A 585 42.13 4.90 -44.18
N ASP A 586 41.88 3.83 -43.43
CA ASP A 586 41.73 2.48 -44.02
C ASP A 586 40.31 1.92 -43.84
N ASP A 587 39.65 1.79 -44.99
CA ASP A 587 38.25 1.46 -45.26
C ASP A 587 37.94 -0.02 -44.96
N GLU A 588 37.72 -0.38 -43.69
CA GLU A 588 36.94 -1.56 -43.27
C GLU A 588 35.97 -1.16 -42.14
N LEU A 589 34.68 -1.07 -42.46
CA LEU A 589 33.59 -0.89 -41.49
C LEU A 589 33.51 -2.10 -40.55
N VAL A 590 34.23 -2.05 -39.42
CA VAL A 590 33.97 -2.90 -38.26
C VAL A 590 32.85 -2.22 -37.45
N ASP A 591 31.71 -2.89 -37.27
CA ASP A 591 30.65 -2.45 -36.36
C ASP A 591 31.22 -2.37 -34.93
N TYR A 592 31.69 -1.19 -34.54
CA TYR A 592 32.20 -0.92 -33.19
C TYR A 592 30.99 -0.67 -32.27
N HIS A 593 30.60 -1.69 -31.50
CA HIS A 593 29.60 -1.53 -30.45
C HIS A 593 30.29 -1.09 -29.15
N PRO A 594 29.94 0.06 -28.55
CA PRO A 594 30.57 0.52 -27.32
C PRO A 594 30.32 -0.46 -26.17
N SER A 595 31.40 -0.99 -25.58
CA SER A 595 31.35 -1.94 -24.46
C SER A 595 31.62 -1.25 -23.13
N ILE A 596 30.72 -1.39 -22.14
CA ILE A 596 30.92 -0.86 -20.78
C ILE A 596 31.36 -1.99 -19.85
N ARG A 597 32.48 -1.81 -19.15
CA ARG A 597 32.91 -2.68 -18.06
C ARG A 597 32.69 -1.98 -16.72
N VAL A 598 31.79 -2.52 -15.91
CA VAL A 598 31.32 -1.92 -14.64
C VAL A 598 31.75 -2.77 -13.47
N LEU A 599 32.40 -2.14 -12.48
CA LEU A 599 32.70 -2.71 -11.18
C LEU A 599 31.73 -2.17 -10.12
N ASP A 600 30.81 -3.01 -9.65
CA ASP A 600 29.81 -2.63 -8.66
C ASP A 600 30.19 -3.15 -7.27
N LEU A 601 30.63 -2.22 -6.41
CA LEU A 601 31.23 -2.47 -5.10
C LEU A 601 30.13 -2.45 -4.04
N ALA A 602 30.00 -3.54 -3.29
CA ALA A 602 28.87 -3.81 -2.39
C ALA A 602 27.53 -3.86 -3.14
N CYS A 603 27.47 -4.68 -4.20
CA CYS A 603 26.33 -4.77 -5.12
C CYS A 603 25.04 -5.32 -4.48
N GLY A 604 25.13 -5.89 -3.28
CA GLY A 604 24.04 -6.53 -2.56
C GLY A 604 23.31 -7.55 -3.41
N ARG A 605 21.97 -7.50 -3.38
CA ARG A 605 21.05 -8.34 -4.17
C ARG A 605 20.96 -7.95 -5.65
N GLY A 606 21.91 -7.18 -6.20
CA GLY A 606 21.92 -6.77 -7.61
C GLY A 606 20.81 -5.77 -7.95
N GLY A 607 20.61 -4.74 -7.11
CA GLY A 607 19.59 -3.70 -7.33
C GLY A 607 19.82 -2.86 -8.60
N ASP A 608 21.09 -2.73 -9.01
CA ASP A 608 21.52 -1.80 -10.05
C ASP A 608 21.72 -2.44 -11.42
N LEU A 609 21.57 -3.77 -11.54
CA LEU A 609 21.71 -4.53 -12.79
C LEU A 609 20.93 -3.92 -13.96
N HIS A 610 19.67 -3.55 -13.71
CA HIS A 610 18.81 -2.95 -14.73
C HIS A 610 19.21 -1.51 -15.10
N LYS A 611 19.88 -0.78 -14.20
CA LYS A 611 20.37 0.58 -14.43
C LYS A 611 21.53 0.54 -15.42
N TRP A 612 22.52 -0.34 -15.18
CA TRP A 612 23.65 -0.55 -16.08
C TRP A 612 23.23 -1.06 -17.46
N ARG A 613 22.22 -1.93 -17.52
CA ARG A 613 21.63 -2.35 -18.80
C ARG A 613 21.00 -1.20 -19.59
N LYS A 614 20.44 -0.19 -18.92
CA LYS A 614 19.89 1.00 -19.60
C LYS A 614 20.99 1.96 -20.03
N ALA A 615 22.09 2.01 -19.27
CA ALA A 615 23.22 2.90 -19.57
C ALA A 615 23.85 2.58 -20.94
N ALA A 616 23.98 1.30 -21.31
CA ALA A 616 24.63 0.84 -22.54
C ALA A 616 23.82 0.94 -23.84
N GLN A 617 22.69 1.68 -23.86
CA GLN A 617 21.79 1.79 -25.02
C GLN A 617 21.25 0.41 -25.50
N SER A 618 20.49 0.31 -26.61
CA SER A 618 19.78 -0.93 -26.99
C SER A 618 20.69 -2.09 -27.39
N ASP A 619 21.89 -1.79 -27.92
CA ASP A 619 22.75 -2.76 -28.61
C ASP A 619 24.20 -2.79 -28.05
N GLY A 620 24.50 -2.07 -26.96
CA GLY A 620 25.83 -2.05 -26.36
C GLY A 620 26.12 -3.28 -25.47
N GLN A 621 27.38 -3.71 -25.45
CA GLN A 621 27.84 -4.82 -24.60
C GLN A 621 28.12 -4.31 -23.18
N VAL A 622 27.70 -5.06 -22.16
CA VAL A 622 28.03 -4.74 -20.75
C VAL A 622 28.71 -5.93 -20.10
N GLU A 623 29.90 -5.73 -19.54
CA GLU A 623 30.48 -6.64 -18.57
C GLU A 623 30.31 -6.05 -17.16
N TYR A 624 29.52 -6.73 -16.34
CA TYR A 624 29.21 -6.33 -14.97
C TYR A 624 29.94 -7.24 -13.97
N PHE A 625 30.70 -6.63 -13.05
CA PHE A 625 31.43 -7.29 -11.99
C PHE A 625 30.86 -6.85 -10.63
N GLY A 626 30.05 -7.69 -10.00
CA GLY A 626 29.45 -7.40 -8.68
C GLY A 626 30.26 -8.01 -7.54
N ILE A 627 30.59 -7.22 -6.52
CA ILE A 627 31.28 -7.69 -5.31
C ILE A 627 30.42 -7.42 -4.09
N ASP A 628 30.27 -8.40 -3.21
CA ASP A 628 29.61 -8.21 -1.90
C ASP A 628 30.21 -9.13 -0.83
N ILE A 629 30.08 -8.74 0.44
CA ILE A 629 30.52 -9.52 1.59
C ILE A 629 29.48 -10.60 1.98
N SER A 630 28.25 -10.52 1.49
CA SER A 630 27.18 -11.48 1.78
C SER A 630 26.97 -12.45 0.63
N ASP A 631 27.35 -13.71 0.85
CA ASP A 631 27.11 -14.81 -0.09
C ASP A 631 25.60 -15.06 -0.35
N GLU A 632 24.77 -14.79 0.65
CA GLU A 632 23.30 -14.89 0.56
C GLU A 632 22.74 -13.85 -0.43
N LEU A 633 23.19 -12.60 -0.34
CA LEU A 633 22.77 -11.54 -1.26
C LEU A 633 23.28 -11.78 -2.68
N LEU A 634 24.51 -12.29 -2.83
CA LEU A 634 25.08 -12.64 -4.14
C LEU A 634 24.33 -13.78 -4.83
N SER A 635 23.79 -14.73 -4.06
CA SER A 635 22.93 -15.80 -4.61
C SER A 635 21.65 -15.23 -5.24
N GLU A 636 21.03 -14.24 -4.58
CA GLU A 636 19.88 -13.52 -5.12
C GLU A 636 20.27 -12.66 -6.35
N ALA A 637 21.39 -11.94 -6.27
CA ALA A 637 21.91 -11.13 -7.37
C ALA A 637 22.19 -11.98 -8.63
N THR A 638 22.78 -13.16 -8.46
CA THR A 638 23.03 -14.12 -9.53
C THR A 638 21.73 -14.59 -10.18
N THR A 639 20.70 -14.84 -9.38
CA THR A 639 19.36 -15.23 -9.88
C THR A 639 18.77 -14.11 -10.73
N ARG A 640 18.79 -12.85 -10.25
CA ARG A 640 18.29 -11.69 -11.00
C ARG A 640 19.10 -11.41 -12.27
N ALA A 641 20.42 -11.56 -12.20
CA ALA A 641 21.30 -11.41 -13.34
C ALA A 641 20.99 -12.43 -14.44
N SER A 642 20.58 -13.66 -14.08
CA SER A 642 20.16 -14.67 -15.05
C SER A 642 18.92 -14.23 -15.84
N ASP A 643 17.94 -13.60 -15.19
CA ASP A 643 16.74 -13.07 -15.86
C ASP A 643 17.08 -11.90 -16.81
N VAL A 644 18.05 -11.05 -16.42
CA VAL A 644 18.54 -9.96 -17.28
C VAL A 644 19.27 -10.54 -18.49
N SER A 645 20.17 -11.49 -18.26
CA SER A 645 21.02 -12.10 -19.30
C SER A 645 20.19 -12.92 -20.31
N GLN A 646 19.12 -13.59 -19.86
CA GLN A 646 18.18 -14.28 -20.76
C GLN A 646 17.49 -13.32 -21.73
N LYS A 647 17.19 -12.09 -21.29
CA LYS A 647 16.55 -11.05 -22.11
C LYS A 647 17.56 -10.24 -22.93
N HIS A 648 18.81 -10.18 -22.46
CA HIS A 648 19.90 -9.38 -23.04
C HIS A 648 21.20 -10.18 -23.05
N PRO A 649 21.46 -10.99 -24.09
CA PRO A 649 22.63 -11.88 -24.15
C PRO A 649 23.99 -11.17 -24.09
N HIS A 650 24.03 -9.87 -24.42
CA HIS A 650 25.23 -9.03 -24.38
C HIS A 650 25.51 -8.43 -22.99
N PHE A 651 24.70 -8.76 -21.97
CA PHE A 651 24.89 -8.38 -20.58
C PHE A 651 25.55 -9.53 -19.81
N ILE A 652 26.87 -9.47 -19.67
CA ILE A 652 27.69 -10.53 -19.05
C ILE A 652 27.93 -10.17 -17.59
N THR A 653 27.53 -11.03 -16.66
CA THR A 653 27.71 -10.79 -15.22
C THR A 653 28.68 -11.76 -14.56
N ARG A 654 29.54 -11.26 -13.68
CA ARG A 654 30.42 -12.05 -12.79
C ARG A 654 30.29 -11.54 -11.37
N PHE A 655 30.20 -12.45 -10.39
CA PHE A 655 30.01 -12.11 -8.98
C PHE A 655 31.17 -12.63 -8.12
N GLY A 656 31.63 -11.82 -7.18
CA GLY A 656 32.76 -12.11 -6.30
C GLY A 656 32.41 -11.89 -4.83
N HIS A 657 32.47 -12.97 -4.03
CA HIS A 657 32.32 -12.87 -2.59
C HIS A 657 33.65 -12.47 -1.92
N GLY A 658 33.65 -11.34 -1.20
CA GLY A 658 34.77 -10.94 -0.36
C GLY A 658 34.65 -9.56 0.30
N ASP A 659 35.46 -9.36 1.35
CA ASP A 659 35.53 -8.14 2.14
C ASP A 659 36.62 -7.19 1.61
N LEU A 660 36.21 -6.07 1.01
CA LEU A 660 37.12 -5.10 0.40
C LEU A 660 37.97 -4.32 1.42
N ARG A 661 37.68 -4.42 2.73
CA ARG A 661 38.51 -3.84 3.80
C ARG A 661 39.85 -4.58 3.99
N SER A 662 40.01 -5.76 3.39
CA SER A 662 41.20 -6.60 3.56
C SER A 662 41.95 -6.81 2.25
N LYS A 663 43.22 -6.38 2.19
CA LYS A 663 44.10 -6.58 1.01
C LYS A 663 44.20 -8.05 0.55
N LYS A 664 44.11 -8.99 1.50
CA LYS A 664 44.12 -10.43 1.18
C LYS A 664 42.85 -10.84 0.43
N GLN A 665 41.70 -10.31 0.84
CA GLN A 665 40.43 -10.63 0.21
C GLN A 665 40.25 -9.89 -1.12
N THR A 666 40.70 -8.63 -1.24
CA THR A 666 40.69 -7.91 -2.53
C THR A 666 41.49 -8.67 -3.59
N ALA A 667 42.69 -9.17 -3.26
CA ALA A 667 43.47 -10.01 -4.17
C ALA A 667 42.75 -11.31 -4.56
N THR A 668 42.06 -11.96 -3.61
CA THR A 668 41.29 -13.20 -3.86
C THR A 668 40.09 -12.95 -4.78
N VAL A 669 39.35 -11.86 -4.54
CA VAL A 669 38.19 -11.47 -5.36
C VAL A 669 38.63 -11.07 -6.76
N ARG A 670 39.73 -10.33 -6.87
CA ARG A 670 40.35 -9.94 -8.14
C ARG A 670 40.64 -11.15 -9.03
N GLU A 671 41.30 -12.17 -8.47
CA GLU A 671 41.61 -13.42 -9.17
C GLU A 671 40.34 -14.15 -9.60
N LYS A 672 39.36 -14.31 -8.70
CA LYS A 672 38.09 -15.00 -9.00
C LYS A 672 37.28 -14.33 -10.12
N LEU A 673 37.27 -13.00 -10.13
CA LEU A 673 36.54 -12.22 -11.13
C LEU A 673 37.32 -12.05 -12.45
N GLY A 674 38.60 -12.42 -12.48
CA GLY A 674 39.47 -12.19 -13.64
C GLY A 674 39.73 -10.71 -13.89
N LEU A 675 39.72 -9.88 -12.83
CA LEU A 675 39.96 -8.44 -12.91
C LEU A 675 41.47 -8.17 -13.06
N VAL A 676 41.87 -7.63 -14.20
CA VAL A 676 43.24 -7.17 -14.44
C VAL A 676 43.36 -5.67 -14.11
N SER A 677 44.57 -5.14 -14.01
CA SER A 677 44.74 -3.70 -13.77
C SER A 677 44.25 -2.93 -15.01
N ASP A 678 43.75 -1.71 -14.82
CA ASP A 678 43.24 -0.84 -15.89
C ASP A 678 42.22 -1.56 -16.79
N SER A 679 41.18 -2.12 -16.19
CA SER A 679 40.27 -3.03 -16.88
C SER A 679 38.78 -2.65 -16.78
N VAL A 680 38.39 -1.72 -15.91
CA VAL A 680 36.99 -1.27 -15.81
C VAL A 680 36.86 0.20 -16.17
N ASN A 681 35.78 0.54 -16.89
CA ASN A 681 35.49 1.92 -17.28
C ASN A 681 34.82 2.69 -16.14
N VAL A 682 34.00 1.98 -15.35
CA VAL A 682 33.22 2.58 -14.28
C VAL A 682 33.29 1.72 -13.03
N ALA A 683 33.52 2.35 -11.88
CA ALA A 683 33.36 1.74 -10.57
C ALA A 683 32.24 2.46 -9.80
N SER A 684 31.32 1.72 -9.18
CA SER A 684 30.22 2.26 -8.38
C SER A 684 30.21 1.72 -6.97
N CYS A 685 29.86 2.56 -6.00
CA CYS A 685 29.71 2.20 -4.59
C CYS A 685 28.54 2.99 -3.96
N HIS A 686 27.34 2.42 -4.00
CA HIS A 686 26.14 3.07 -3.47
C HIS A 686 25.80 2.58 -2.06
N PHE A 687 25.68 3.51 -1.11
CA PHE A 687 25.28 3.29 0.28
C PHE A 687 26.16 2.28 1.05
N ALA A 688 27.45 2.19 0.69
CA ALA A 688 28.38 1.28 1.35
C ALA A 688 29.74 1.91 1.69
N LEU A 689 30.08 3.07 1.08
CA LEU A 689 31.41 3.64 1.22
C LEU A 689 31.79 3.95 2.67
N HIS A 690 30.81 4.37 3.47
CA HIS A 690 30.96 4.64 4.89
C HIS A 690 31.44 3.43 5.70
N TYR A 691 31.23 2.19 5.25
CA TYR A 691 31.75 1.00 5.95
C TYR A 691 33.28 0.86 5.81
N PHE A 692 33.88 1.43 4.76
CA PHE A 692 35.34 1.41 4.55
C PHE A 692 36.06 2.49 5.38
N TYR A 693 35.33 3.43 5.98
CA TYR A 693 35.87 4.47 6.88
C TYR A 693 36.08 3.99 8.33
N GLU A 694 35.97 2.67 8.58
CA GLU A 694 36.26 2.04 9.87
C GLU A 694 37.69 2.32 10.35
N SER A 695 38.67 2.20 9.45
CA SER A 695 40.08 2.49 9.71
C SER A 695 40.79 2.94 8.43
N GLU A 696 41.98 3.54 8.58
CA GLU A 696 42.79 3.95 7.43
C GLU A 696 43.22 2.76 6.57
N GLU A 697 43.51 1.61 7.18
CA GLU A 697 43.88 0.39 6.46
C GLU A 697 42.72 -0.16 5.62
N ALA A 698 41.49 -0.11 6.17
CA ALA A 698 40.28 -0.53 5.48
C ALA A 698 40.01 0.34 4.25
N PHE A 699 40.08 1.67 4.42
CA PHE A 699 39.93 2.62 3.33
C PHE A 699 41.03 2.46 2.28
N SER A 700 42.29 2.32 2.70
CA SER A 700 43.43 2.13 1.80
C SER A 700 43.28 0.86 0.96
N SER A 701 42.88 -0.26 1.59
CA SER A 701 42.59 -1.51 0.88
C SER A 701 41.50 -1.34 -0.17
N PHE A 702 40.41 -0.63 0.18
CA PHE A 702 39.29 -0.37 -0.71
C PHE A 702 39.70 0.52 -1.89
N ILE A 703 40.31 1.68 -1.63
CA ILE A 703 40.58 2.68 -2.65
C ILE A 703 41.71 2.27 -3.60
N GLU A 704 42.73 1.55 -3.10
CA GLU A 704 43.75 0.94 -3.95
C GLU A 704 43.13 -0.09 -4.90
N PHE A 705 42.15 -0.88 -4.45
CA PHE A 705 41.45 -1.84 -5.31
C PHE A 705 40.62 -1.14 -6.40
N VAL A 706 39.93 -0.05 -6.07
CA VAL A 706 39.17 0.75 -7.04
C VAL A 706 40.09 1.35 -8.09
N THR A 707 41.16 2.03 -7.67
CA THR A 707 42.07 2.74 -8.58
C THR A 707 42.98 1.82 -9.39
N ASP A 708 43.34 0.65 -8.87
CA ASP A 708 44.10 -0.35 -9.64
C ASP A 708 43.26 -1.01 -10.75
N THR A 709 41.92 -1.03 -10.60
CA THR A 709 41.03 -1.64 -11.59
C THR A 709 40.51 -0.64 -12.62
N LEU A 710 40.34 0.64 -12.26
CA LEU A 710 39.89 1.69 -13.18
C LEU A 710 40.91 1.97 -14.28
N VAL A 711 40.44 2.15 -15.51
CA VAL A 711 41.24 2.69 -16.62
C VAL A 711 41.49 4.18 -16.42
N ASP A 712 42.60 4.70 -16.97
CA ASP A 712 42.82 6.15 -17.05
C ASP A 712 41.66 6.83 -17.80
N GLY A 713 41.13 7.93 -17.25
CA GLY A 713 39.88 8.55 -17.68
C GLY A 713 38.60 7.91 -17.09
N GLY A 714 38.69 6.75 -16.44
CA GLY A 714 37.54 6.02 -15.90
C GLY A 714 36.77 6.79 -14.83
N ILE A 715 35.51 6.38 -14.58
CA ILE A 715 34.62 7.08 -13.65
C ILE A 715 34.44 6.30 -12.36
N PHE A 716 34.54 6.98 -11.22
CA PHE A 716 34.13 6.43 -9.92
C PHE A 716 32.90 7.16 -9.38
N ILE A 717 31.88 6.40 -8.99
CA ILE A 717 30.62 6.91 -8.46
C ILE A 717 30.41 6.40 -7.04
N ALA A 718 30.07 7.30 -6.12
CA ALA A 718 29.73 6.93 -4.75
C ALA A 718 28.46 7.63 -4.27
N SER A 719 27.67 6.97 -3.41
CA SER A 719 26.59 7.61 -2.67
C SER A 719 26.64 7.22 -1.21
N LEU A 720 26.56 8.19 -0.31
CA LEU A 720 26.75 7.99 1.12
C LEU A 720 26.15 9.15 1.92
N PHE A 721 26.21 9.03 3.25
CA PHE A 721 25.89 10.11 4.15
C PHE A 721 26.89 11.28 4.04
N ASP A 722 26.37 12.49 4.21
CA ASP A 722 27.16 13.67 4.50
C ASP A 722 27.45 13.76 6.01
N GLY A 723 28.72 13.65 6.38
CA GLY A 723 29.16 13.64 7.77
C GLY A 723 28.82 14.91 8.56
N TYR A 724 28.76 16.09 7.93
CA TYR A 724 28.35 17.34 8.59
C TYR A 724 26.88 17.28 8.95
N ARG A 725 26.05 16.87 8.00
CA ARG A 725 24.59 16.81 8.18
C ARG A 725 24.19 15.79 9.24
N VAL A 726 24.83 14.62 9.22
CA VAL A 726 24.60 13.60 10.26
C VAL A 726 25.09 14.09 11.63
N TYR A 727 26.24 14.75 11.71
CA TYR A 727 26.72 15.35 12.95
C TYR A 727 25.73 16.41 13.48
N ASP A 728 25.30 17.35 12.65
CA ASP A 728 24.35 18.40 13.02
C ASP A 728 23.02 17.84 13.50
N LEU A 729 22.50 16.82 12.81
CA LEU A 729 21.29 16.09 13.21
C LEU A 729 21.45 15.49 14.62
N CYS A 730 22.61 14.88 14.90
CA CYS A 730 22.93 14.31 16.21
C CYS A 730 23.13 15.38 17.28
N SER A 731 23.75 16.52 16.95
CA SER A 731 23.99 17.62 17.88
C SER A 731 22.72 18.39 18.24
N LYS A 732 21.75 18.50 17.32
CA LYS A 732 20.45 19.13 17.55
C LYS A 732 19.46 18.23 18.29
N GLY A 733 19.71 16.91 18.33
CA GLY A 733 18.82 15.92 18.93
C GLY A 733 17.69 15.45 18.02
N ASP A 734 17.78 15.74 16.72
CA ASP A 734 16.80 15.36 15.69
C ASP A 734 17.09 13.99 15.06
N ASN A 735 17.99 13.23 15.69
CA ASN A 735 18.55 11.98 15.20
C ASN A 735 17.63 10.75 15.35
N LYS A 736 16.36 10.99 15.66
CA LYS A 736 15.30 9.98 15.73
C LYS A 736 13.99 10.56 15.22
N GLN A 737 13.53 10.08 14.08
CA GLN A 737 12.24 10.47 13.50
C GLN A 737 11.41 9.21 13.23
N LEU A 738 10.39 9.00 14.04
CA LEU A 738 9.49 7.85 13.95
C LEU A 738 8.04 8.34 13.93
N ILE A 739 7.26 7.85 12.97
CA ILE A 739 5.80 7.99 12.92
C ILE A 739 5.22 6.59 13.09
N ASN A 740 4.44 6.37 14.16
CA ASN A 740 3.85 5.07 14.49
C ASN A 740 4.87 3.91 14.56
N GLY A 741 6.10 4.18 14.99
CA GLY A 741 7.18 3.19 15.06
C GLY A 741 7.91 2.92 13.74
N VAL A 742 7.50 3.59 12.66
CA VAL A 742 8.12 3.52 11.33
C VAL A 742 8.94 4.79 11.06
N GLY A 743 10.18 4.65 10.60
CA GLY A 743 11.09 5.79 10.37
C GLY A 743 12.55 5.43 10.64
N PHE A 744 13.40 6.41 10.95
CA PHE A 744 14.82 6.19 11.16
C PHE A 744 15.33 6.63 12.55
N THR A 745 16.46 6.06 12.96
CA THR A 745 17.22 6.43 14.14
C THR A 745 18.72 6.36 13.81
N ILE A 746 19.46 7.42 14.10
CA ILE A 746 20.92 7.48 13.96
C ILE A 746 21.51 7.83 15.32
N ALA A 747 22.13 6.88 16.00
CA ALA A 747 22.72 7.11 17.33
C ALA A 747 24.24 7.33 17.21
N PRO A 748 24.76 8.51 17.60
CA PRO A 748 26.20 8.71 17.63
C PRO A 748 26.84 7.80 18.69
N GLN A 749 27.92 7.11 18.34
CA GLN A 749 28.73 6.33 19.29
C GLN A 749 29.97 7.12 19.76
N PHE A 750 29.91 8.44 19.63
CA PHE A 750 30.91 9.40 20.09
C PHE A 750 30.21 10.53 20.85
N ASP A 751 30.97 11.27 21.66
CA ASP A 751 30.42 12.40 22.41
C ASP A 751 30.33 13.64 21.52
N VAL A 752 29.10 13.97 21.09
CA VAL A 752 28.79 15.15 20.26
C VAL A 752 29.21 16.48 20.91
N ARG A 753 29.41 16.52 22.24
CA ARG A 753 29.85 17.73 22.96
C ARG A 753 31.33 18.04 22.76
N MET A 754 32.11 17.11 22.21
CA MET A 754 33.52 17.34 21.89
C MET A 754 33.71 18.42 20.81
N GLY A 755 32.66 18.78 20.09
CA GLY A 755 32.73 19.73 18.99
C GLY A 755 33.28 19.09 17.72
N ILE A 756 32.83 19.60 16.58
CA ILE A 756 33.08 19.00 15.26
C ILE A 756 34.58 18.89 14.92
N ALA A 757 35.40 19.87 15.34
CA ALA A 757 36.83 19.87 15.07
C ALA A 757 37.56 18.67 15.71
N ASN A 758 37.23 18.33 16.97
CA ASN A 758 37.84 17.20 17.66
C ASN A 758 37.37 15.84 17.10
N ILE A 759 36.14 15.78 16.60
CA ILE A 759 35.59 14.59 15.96
C ILE A 759 36.26 14.39 14.59
N LYS A 760 36.28 15.44 13.76
CA LYS A 760 36.98 15.45 12.46
C LYS A 760 38.47 15.14 12.60
N GLY A 761 39.11 15.54 13.71
CA GLY A 761 40.52 15.24 13.98
C GLY A 761 40.87 13.74 13.97
N ARG A 762 39.88 12.85 14.14
CA ARG A 762 40.08 11.39 14.05
C ARG A 762 40.12 10.87 12.62
N GLU A 763 39.45 11.55 11.69
CA GLU A 763 39.27 11.20 10.26
C GLU A 763 38.57 9.85 10.00
N PHE A 764 39.05 8.75 10.59
CA PHE A 764 38.49 7.41 10.49
C PHE A 764 37.92 6.94 11.83
N GLY A 765 37.08 5.90 11.81
CA GLY A 765 36.60 5.24 13.03
C GLY A 765 35.68 6.13 13.87
N ILE A 766 34.80 6.89 13.23
CA ILE A 766 33.78 7.73 13.88
C ILE A 766 32.39 7.06 13.75
N PRO A 767 32.03 6.11 14.64
CA PRO A 767 30.86 5.27 14.46
C PRO A 767 29.52 5.97 14.77
N VAL A 768 28.51 5.64 13.97
CA VAL A 768 27.09 5.91 14.19
C VAL A 768 26.29 4.61 14.05
N ALA A 769 25.33 4.37 14.93
CA ALA A 769 24.40 3.24 14.81
C ALA A 769 23.16 3.69 14.04
N VAL A 770 22.92 3.13 12.86
CA VAL A 770 21.83 3.50 11.97
C VAL A 770 20.78 2.41 12.02
N ALA A 771 19.52 2.77 12.20
CA ALA A 771 18.39 1.85 12.16
C ALA A 771 17.24 2.49 11.40
N ILE A 772 16.65 1.74 10.46
CA ILE A 772 15.40 2.14 9.81
C ILE A 772 14.37 1.06 10.12
N SER A 773 13.29 1.48 10.78
CA SER A 773 12.26 0.62 11.34
C SER A 773 10.98 0.69 10.52
N GLY A 774 10.28 -0.44 10.36
CA GLY A 774 8.88 -0.46 9.94
C GLY A 774 8.56 -0.79 8.47
N ASP A 775 9.54 -1.22 7.66
CA ASP A 775 9.26 -1.90 6.39
C ASP A 775 10.29 -3.02 6.14
N ASP A 776 9.93 -4.25 6.55
CA ASP A 776 10.81 -5.44 6.53
C ASP A 776 11.33 -5.80 5.12
N ASP A 777 10.70 -5.29 4.07
CA ASP A 777 11.07 -5.53 2.67
C ASP A 777 12.02 -4.44 2.10
N VAL A 778 12.21 -3.33 2.82
CA VAL A 778 12.93 -2.15 2.34
C VAL A 778 14.36 -2.09 2.89
N ILE A 779 14.61 -2.38 4.17
CA ILE A 779 15.93 -2.19 4.85
C ILE A 779 16.33 -3.39 5.74
N LEU A 780 17.63 -3.51 6.02
CA LEU A 780 18.24 -4.50 6.92
C LEU A 780 17.49 -4.59 8.27
N LYS A 781 17.19 -5.83 8.71
CA LYS A 781 16.38 -6.15 9.91
C LYS A 781 16.99 -5.71 11.26
N ARG A 782 18.18 -5.11 11.25
CA ARG A 782 18.96 -4.79 12.44
C ARG A 782 19.68 -3.46 12.25
N SER A 783 19.91 -2.77 13.35
CA SER A 783 20.77 -1.60 13.39
C SER A 783 22.17 -1.94 12.87
N THR A 784 22.69 -1.15 11.95
CA THR A 784 24.04 -1.24 11.37
C THR A 784 24.96 -0.22 12.04
N VAL A 785 26.25 -0.54 12.12
CA VAL A 785 27.27 0.44 12.50
C VAL A 785 27.89 0.98 11.22
N GLU A 786 27.78 2.30 11.04
CA GLU A 786 28.33 3.05 9.91
C GLU A 786 29.33 4.09 10.44
N TYR A 787 30.16 4.67 9.58
CA TYR A 787 31.17 5.65 9.98
C TYR A 787 30.95 6.99 9.29
N LEU A 788 31.10 8.08 10.04
CA LEU A 788 30.97 9.42 9.47
C LEU A 788 32.07 9.69 8.45
N VAL A 789 31.66 10.20 7.29
CA VAL A 789 32.55 10.62 6.21
C VAL A 789 32.35 12.11 5.99
N PHE A 790 33.33 12.91 6.37
CA PHE A 790 33.26 14.35 6.14
C PHE A 790 33.70 14.67 4.70
N PRO A 791 32.86 15.36 3.90
CA PRO A 791 33.13 15.64 2.48
C PRO A 791 34.53 16.21 2.23
N ASP A 792 35.00 17.13 3.05
CA ASP A 792 36.27 17.81 2.85
C ASP A 792 37.49 16.89 3.03
N GLN A 793 37.45 15.97 4.00
CA GLN A 793 38.48 14.94 4.19
C GLN A 793 38.40 13.85 3.12
N PHE A 794 37.18 13.46 2.75
CA PHE A 794 36.90 12.48 1.71
C PHE A 794 37.47 12.89 0.35
N LEU A 795 37.21 14.13 -0.05
CA LEU A 795 37.62 14.65 -1.36
C LEU A 795 39.14 14.77 -1.48
N LEU A 796 39.82 15.14 -0.39
CA LEU A 796 41.29 15.14 -0.32
C LEU A 796 41.87 13.74 -0.50
N ARG A 797 41.30 12.73 0.18
CA ARG A 797 41.73 11.34 0.03
C ARG A 797 41.49 10.85 -1.41
N MET A 798 40.33 11.10 -1.99
CA MET A 798 40.05 10.75 -3.39
C MET A 798 41.07 11.36 -4.33
N ARG A 799 41.34 12.66 -4.22
CA ARG A 799 42.34 13.35 -5.05
C ARG A 799 43.74 12.76 -4.91
N SER A 800 44.18 12.39 -3.71
CA SER A 800 45.51 11.78 -3.51
C SER A 800 45.70 10.43 -4.21
N HIS A 801 44.59 9.81 -4.61
CA HIS A 801 44.55 8.57 -5.38
C HIS A 801 44.19 8.80 -6.86
N GLY A 802 44.26 10.04 -7.36
CA GLY A 802 43.99 10.37 -8.76
C GLY A 802 42.50 10.48 -9.10
N LEU A 803 41.61 10.56 -8.10
CA LEU A 803 40.17 10.72 -8.34
C LEU A 803 39.77 12.20 -8.18
N HIS A 804 39.50 12.85 -9.31
CA HIS A 804 39.16 14.26 -9.41
C HIS A 804 37.64 14.43 -9.39
N LEU A 805 37.13 15.27 -8.48
CA LEU A 805 35.69 15.50 -8.38
C LEU A 805 35.16 16.17 -9.65
N GLN A 806 34.17 15.55 -10.28
CA GLN A 806 33.46 16.09 -11.43
C GLN A 806 32.11 16.69 -11.02
N GLU A 807 31.33 15.96 -10.20
CA GLU A 807 30.01 16.42 -9.76
C GLU A 807 29.72 15.89 -8.35
N THR A 808 29.05 16.72 -7.54
CA THR A 808 28.39 16.27 -6.31
C THR A 808 27.06 16.99 -6.13
N LYS A 809 26.05 16.28 -5.64
CA LYS A 809 24.75 16.85 -5.25
C LYS A 809 24.17 16.13 -4.05
N LEU A 810 23.39 16.87 -3.26
CA LEU A 810 22.49 16.28 -2.26
C LEU A 810 21.32 15.59 -2.96
N PHE A 811 20.80 14.53 -2.35
CA PHE A 811 19.69 13.77 -2.94
C PHE A 811 18.45 14.63 -3.16
N LEU A 812 18.11 15.51 -2.22
CA LEU A 812 16.98 16.43 -2.36
C LEU A 812 17.12 17.40 -3.53
N ASP A 813 18.36 17.78 -3.88
CA ASP A 813 18.64 18.68 -5.00
C ASP A 813 18.57 17.98 -6.37
N VAL A 814 18.49 16.64 -6.40
CA VAL A 814 18.31 15.87 -7.64
C VAL A 814 16.86 15.93 -8.14
N GLY A 815 15.91 16.19 -7.25
CA GLY A 815 14.47 16.12 -7.56
C GLY A 815 14.01 17.05 -8.69
N SER A 816 14.68 18.18 -8.90
CA SER A 816 14.38 19.12 -10.00
C SER A 816 14.74 18.56 -11.38
N ASP A 817 15.71 17.64 -11.47
CA ASP A 817 16.23 17.08 -12.72
C ASP A 817 15.49 15.80 -13.16
N LEU A 818 14.51 15.32 -12.37
CA LEU A 818 13.83 14.04 -12.59
C LEU A 818 12.39 14.25 -13.13
N THR A 819 12.05 13.61 -14.24
CA THR A 819 10.75 13.80 -14.95
C THR A 819 9.51 13.27 -14.22
N SER A 820 9.67 12.58 -13.09
CA SER A 820 8.58 12.10 -12.23
C SER A 820 9.14 11.69 -10.86
N VAL A 821 9.04 12.58 -9.86
CA VAL A 821 9.57 12.30 -8.51
C VAL A 821 8.40 11.91 -7.59
N PRO A 822 8.48 10.79 -6.86
CA PRO A 822 7.49 10.48 -5.85
C PRO A 822 7.53 11.54 -4.75
N VAL A 823 6.35 11.97 -4.27
CA VAL A 823 6.24 12.93 -3.16
C VAL A 823 6.75 12.24 -1.88
N LEU A 824 7.80 12.79 -1.28
CA LEU A 824 8.37 12.27 -0.04
C LEU A 824 7.56 12.72 1.18
N SER A 825 7.45 11.85 2.18
CA SER A 825 7.00 12.22 3.52
C SER A 825 8.05 13.10 4.24
N ASP A 826 7.67 13.74 5.35
CA ASP A 826 8.62 14.51 6.16
C ASP A 826 9.80 13.65 6.64
N VAL A 827 9.52 12.39 7.02
CA VAL A 827 10.54 11.43 7.48
C VAL A 827 11.47 11.03 6.33
N GLU A 828 10.93 10.81 5.14
CA GLU A 828 11.71 10.47 3.95
C GLU A 828 12.55 11.65 3.48
N SER A 829 11.99 12.85 3.51
CA SER A 829 12.72 14.07 3.17
C SER A 829 13.87 14.27 4.14
N ALA A 830 13.63 14.16 5.45
CA ALA A 830 14.67 14.31 6.46
C ALA A 830 15.79 13.26 6.32
N TYR A 831 15.45 11.99 6.03
CA TYR A 831 16.46 10.96 5.82
C TYR A 831 17.23 11.14 4.50
N SER A 832 16.54 11.54 3.43
CA SER A 832 17.15 11.78 2.11
C SER A 832 18.05 13.01 2.12
N ASP A 833 17.75 14.02 2.93
CA ASP A 833 18.57 15.22 3.13
C ASP A 833 19.96 14.93 3.72
N LEU A 834 20.16 13.75 4.30
CA LEU A 834 21.45 13.30 4.81
C LEU A 834 22.37 12.72 3.73
N HIS A 835 21.85 12.47 2.53
CA HIS A 835 22.57 11.75 1.48
C HIS A 835 23.05 12.66 0.37
N CYS A 836 24.25 12.36 -0.14
CA CYS A 836 24.81 12.95 -1.34
C CYS A 836 25.38 11.87 -2.25
N TYR A 837 25.56 12.22 -3.53
CA TYR A 837 26.39 11.43 -4.44
C TYR A 837 27.61 12.23 -4.89
N TYR A 838 28.63 11.49 -5.31
CA TYR A 838 29.86 12.00 -5.89
C TYR A 838 30.16 11.25 -7.19
N VAL A 839 30.63 12.00 -8.19
CA VAL A 839 31.14 11.49 -9.46
C VAL A 839 32.56 12.00 -9.61
N PHE A 840 33.51 11.08 -9.79
CA PHE A 840 34.92 11.38 -9.96
C PHE A 840 35.41 10.88 -11.31
N ASN A 841 36.29 11.64 -11.94
CA ASN A 841 37.13 11.18 -13.04
C ASN A 841 38.46 10.69 -12.48
N TYR A 842 38.91 9.54 -12.96
CA TYR A 842 40.19 8.95 -12.57
C TYR A 842 41.28 9.37 -13.55
N GLU A 843 42.33 9.99 -13.03
CA GLU A 843 43.57 10.27 -13.75
C GLU A 843 44.68 9.47 -13.08
N LYS A 844 45.28 8.55 -13.84
CA LYS A 844 46.28 7.63 -13.32
C LYS A 844 47.53 8.41 -12.90
N PRO A 845 47.91 8.40 -11.61
CA PRO A 845 49.05 9.18 -11.15
C PRO A 845 50.36 8.69 -11.78
N ALA A 846 51.16 9.60 -12.34
CA ALA A 846 52.46 9.28 -12.95
C ALA A 846 53.51 8.76 -11.94
N THR A 847 53.26 8.93 -10.64
CA THR A 847 54.10 8.47 -9.52
C THR A 847 53.24 7.90 -8.39
N ALA A 848 53.83 7.10 -7.49
CA ALA A 848 53.13 6.46 -6.37
C ALA A 848 52.25 7.43 -5.56
N PRO A 849 51.10 6.96 -5.01
CA PRO A 849 50.16 7.80 -4.27
C PRO A 849 50.85 8.52 -3.11
N ILE A 850 50.50 9.80 -2.95
CA ILE A 850 51.12 10.68 -1.98
C ILE A 850 50.45 10.43 -0.64
N THR A 851 51.23 10.07 0.37
CA THR A 851 50.73 9.97 1.75
C THR A 851 50.35 11.38 2.23
N LEU A 852 49.06 11.70 2.16
CA LEU A 852 48.51 12.89 2.79
C LEU A 852 48.48 12.67 4.30
N TRP A 853 49.17 13.55 5.03
CA TRP A 853 49.01 13.66 6.46
C TRP A 853 47.78 14.53 6.72
N ASN A 854 46.85 14.07 7.57
CA ASN A 854 45.67 14.86 7.94
C ASN A 854 46.13 16.25 8.40
N PRO A 855 45.72 17.35 7.73
CA PRO A 855 46.18 18.70 8.08
C PRO A 855 45.81 19.07 9.52
N TYR A 856 44.72 18.52 10.06
CA TYR A 856 44.33 18.68 11.46
C TYR A 856 45.19 17.85 12.43
N SER A 857 45.78 16.73 11.98
CA SER A 857 46.76 15.96 12.76
C SER A 857 48.13 16.63 12.80
N ILE A 858 48.56 17.29 11.71
CA ILE A 858 49.81 18.08 11.71
C ILE A 858 49.65 19.29 12.62
N LEU A 859 48.50 19.96 12.56
CA LEU A 859 48.18 21.07 13.47
C LEU A 859 48.14 20.59 14.93
N SER A 860 47.47 19.48 15.27
CA SER A 860 47.39 18.98 16.65
C SER A 860 48.69 18.35 17.19
N THR A 861 49.52 17.76 16.33
CA THR A 861 50.82 17.17 16.74
C THR A 861 51.88 18.26 16.88
N ALA A 862 51.81 19.33 16.07
CA ALA A 862 52.60 20.55 16.29
C ALA A 862 52.16 21.30 17.57
N VAL A 863 50.87 21.21 17.96
CA VAL A 863 50.33 21.71 19.24
C VAL A 863 50.90 20.94 20.45
N ASN A 864 51.14 19.63 20.32
CA ASN A 864 51.49 18.75 21.44
C ASN A 864 53.01 18.44 21.63
N GLY A 865 53.91 19.24 21.06
CA GLY A 865 55.29 19.42 21.56
C GLY A 865 56.25 18.22 21.63
N ASN A 866 55.91 17.03 21.13
CA ASN A 866 56.67 15.81 21.42
C ASN A 866 57.61 15.30 20.30
N ILE A 867 57.75 15.98 19.16
CA ILE A 867 58.67 15.57 18.08
C ILE A 867 60.13 16.00 18.34
N PHE A 868 60.41 16.86 19.31
CA PHE A 868 61.75 17.47 19.50
C PHE A 868 62.48 17.13 20.80
N LYS A 869 62.07 16.07 21.53
CA LYS A 869 62.55 15.91 22.93
C LYS A 869 63.78 15.04 23.17
N ASP A 870 64.28 14.25 22.23
CA ASP A 870 65.53 13.50 22.46
C ASP A 870 66.25 13.15 21.16
N ALA A 871 67.40 13.79 20.91
CA ALA A 871 68.59 13.20 20.28
C ALA A 871 69.67 14.28 20.06
N SER A 872 70.84 14.05 20.64
CA SER A 872 72.04 14.89 20.57
C SER A 872 72.87 14.73 19.30
N GLU A 873 72.23 14.47 18.14
CA GLU A 873 72.87 14.49 16.83
C GLU A 873 71.88 15.08 15.80
N PRO A 874 72.31 15.94 14.86
CA PRO A 874 71.44 16.42 13.80
C PRO A 874 71.16 15.26 12.83
N PRO A 875 69.93 14.76 12.68
CA PRO A 875 69.64 13.85 11.60
C PRO A 875 69.68 14.64 10.29
N CYS A 876 70.48 14.16 9.35
CA CYS A 876 70.45 14.57 7.96
C CYS A 876 68.98 14.59 7.49
N ILE A 877 68.46 15.77 7.15
CA ILE A 877 67.14 15.93 6.53
C ILE A 877 67.17 15.09 5.25
N PRO A 878 66.38 14.01 5.12
CA PRO A 878 66.36 13.25 3.88
C PRO A 878 65.87 14.17 2.76
N SER A 879 66.56 14.12 1.63
CA SER A 879 66.28 14.84 0.38
C SER A 879 64.93 14.49 -0.28
N LEU A 880 63.93 14.06 0.48
CA LEU A 880 62.56 13.82 0.05
C LEU A 880 61.69 15.08 0.10
N PHE A 881 61.98 16.04 0.99
CA PHE A 881 61.11 17.21 1.23
C PHE A 881 61.07 18.21 0.07
N THR A 882 62.05 18.21 -0.83
CA THR A 882 62.10 19.11 -1.99
C THR A 882 61.33 18.59 -3.21
N ARG A 883 60.88 17.32 -3.23
CA ARG A 883 60.04 16.78 -4.33
C ARG A 883 58.52 16.84 -4.05
N THR A 884 58.11 17.07 -2.81
CA THR A 884 56.70 17.03 -2.36
C THR A 884 55.97 18.38 -2.38
N LEU A 885 56.66 19.47 -2.70
CA LEU A 885 56.11 20.85 -2.64
C LEU A 885 55.13 21.17 -3.78
N GLY A 886 55.26 20.55 -4.96
CA GLY A 886 54.32 20.78 -6.08
C GLY A 886 52.90 20.31 -5.76
N THR A 887 52.76 19.17 -5.09
CA THR A 887 51.50 18.47 -4.85
C THR A 887 50.77 18.93 -3.59
N GLY A 888 51.49 19.48 -2.61
CA GLY A 888 50.88 20.12 -1.44
C GLY A 888 50.13 21.41 -1.79
N LEU A 889 50.66 22.15 -2.77
CA LEU A 889 50.00 23.34 -3.31
C LEU A 889 48.76 22.95 -4.12
N GLU A 890 48.83 21.91 -4.96
CA GLU A 890 47.69 21.41 -5.73
C GLU A 890 46.55 20.86 -4.85
N CYS A 891 46.86 20.20 -3.73
CA CYS A 891 45.84 19.75 -2.78
C CYS A 891 45.19 20.91 -2.01
N LEU A 892 45.95 21.95 -1.66
CA LEU A 892 45.42 23.16 -1.04
C LEU A 892 44.57 23.96 -2.04
N THR A 893 45.03 24.11 -3.28
CA THR A 893 44.32 24.76 -4.37
C THR A 893 42.96 24.11 -4.60
N THR A 894 42.90 22.79 -4.67
CA THR A 894 41.61 22.12 -4.84
C THR A 894 40.75 22.09 -3.60
N TYR A 895 41.34 22.04 -2.40
CA TYR A 895 40.57 22.25 -1.18
C TYR A 895 39.86 23.62 -1.19
N LEU A 896 40.53 24.66 -1.66
CA LEU A 896 39.99 26.02 -1.75
C LEU A 896 39.00 26.19 -2.91
N GLU A 897 39.26 25.61 -4.08
CA GLU A 897 38.31 25.50 -5.21
C GLU A 897 37.01 24.83 -4.77
N LEU A 898 37.12 23.80 -3.92
CA LEU A 898 35.98 23.03 -3.43
C LEU A 898 35.15 23.80 -2.40
N ILE A 899 35.80 24.55 -1.51
CA ILE A 899 35.11 25.44 -0.55
C ILE A 899 34.42 26.59 -1.30
N THR A 900 35.06 27.13 -2.33
CA THR A 900 34.54 28.27 -3.11
C THR A 900 33.53 27.86 -4.18
N GLY A 901 33.54 26.59 -4.60
CA GLY A 901 32.75 26.09 -5.72
C GLY A 901 33.26 26.58 -7.08
N ARG A 902 34.56 26.88 -7.20
CA ARG A 902 35.20 27.39 -8.43
C ARG A 902 36.08 26.32 -9.08
N SER A 903 36.19 26.40 -10.41
CA SER A 903 36.97 25.46 -11.24
C SER A 903 38.48 25.65 -11.05
N SER A 904 38.90 26.89 -10.82
CA SER A 904 40.27 27.22 -10.45
C SER A 904 40.32 28.29 -9.37
N ILE A 905 41.31 28.22 -8.46
CA ILE A 905 41.56 29.29 -7.48
C ILE A 905 41.89 30.63 -8.16
N SER A 906 42.40 30.57 -9.40
CA SER A 906 42.64 31.74 -10.23
C SER A 906 41.36 32.47 -10.65
N ASP A 907 40.21 31.79 -10.63
CA ASP A 907 38.94 32.36 -11.07
C ASP A 907 38.25 33.19 -9.97
N ILE A 908 38.82 33.21 -8.76
CA ILE A 908 38.33 34.01 -7.64
C ILE A 908 38.82 35.45 -7.84
N GLN A 909 37.89 36.33 -8.21
CA GLN A 909 38.12 37.76 -8.32
C GLN A 909 37.93 38.47 -6.97
N GLN A 910 38.49 39.67 -6.84
CA GLN A 910 38.46 40.49 -5.62
C GLN A 910 37.04 40.75 -5.07
N ASP A 911 36.03 40.74 -5.95
CA ASP A 911 34.63 41.03 -5.63
C ASP A 911 33.73 39.76 -5.55
N ASP A 912 34.33 38.56 -5.50
CA ASP A 912 33.57 37.30 -5.38
C ASP A 912 33.10 37.03 -3.94
N ASP A 913 32.18 37.87 -3.46
CA ASP A 913 31.62 37.87 -2.10
C ASP A 913 31.12 36.47 -1.67
N ALA A 914 30.59 35.67 -2.60
CA ALA A 914 30.05 34.34 -2.32
C ALA A 914 31.15 33.30 -2.09
N SER A 915 32.29 33.39 -2.78
CA SER A 915 33.45 32.54 -2.56
C SER A 915 34.17 32.94 -1.28
N MET A 916 34.28 34.24 -1.02
CA MET A 916 34.91 34.78 0.19
C MET A 916 34.06 34.50 1.45
N ALA A 917 32.73 34.58 1.36
CA ALA A 917 31.85 34.19 2.46
C ALA A 917 31.95 32.70 2.80
N ARG A 918 32.00 31.83 1.78
CA ARG A 918 32.16 30.37 1.97
C ARG A 918 33.50 30.00 2.58
N LEU A 919 34.59 30.63 2.13
CA LEU A 919 35.90 30.45 2.77
C LEU A 919 35.90 30.95 4.21
N SER A 920 35.29 32.11 4.47
CA SER A 920 35.19 32.69 5.80
C SER A 920 34.38 31.81 6.76
N GLU A 921 33.27 31.25 6.30
CA GLU A 921 32.42 30.31 7.04
C GLU A 921 33.13 28.97 7.29
N HIS A 922 33.75 28.39 6.25
CA HIS A 922 34.40 27.09 6.32
C HIS A 922 35.61 27.06 7.26
N PHE A 923 36.44 28.12 7.21
CA PHE A 923 37.59 28.25 8.11
C PHE A 923 37.24 28.96 9.42
N ASN A 924 36.03 29.50 9.55
CA ASN A 924 35.56 30.29 10.68
C ASN A 924 36.49 31.48 11.02
N VAL A 925 36.96 32.19 9.99
CA VAL A 925 37.89 33.33 10.07
C VAL A 925 37.49 34.46 9.12
N PHE A 926 37.80 35.71 9.45
CA PHE A 926 37.60 36.85 8.54
C PHE A 926 38.76 36.94 7.53
N LEU A 927 38.42 37.09 6.25
CA LEU A 927 39.37 37.19 5.13
C LEU A 927 39.57 38.64 4.71
N THR A 928 40.84 39.03 4.48
CA THR A 928 41.21 40.38 4.00
C THR A 928 42.18 40.24 2.82
N VAL A 929 41.87 40.91 1.70
CA VAL A 929 42.72 40.98 0.50
C VAL A 929 43.67 42.18 0.61
N LEU A 930 44.98 41.99 0.38
CA LEU A 930 45.97 43.07 0.44
C LEU A 930 46.46 43.43 -0.98
N GLN A 931 46.40 44.71 -1.34
CA GLN A 931 46.95 45.24 -2.60
C GLN A 931 48.37 45.78 -2.38
N GLU A 932 49.27 45.44 -3.31
CA GLU A 932 50.70 45.74 -3.25
C GLU A 932 51.01 47.17 -3.72
N THR A 933 50.43 48.20 -3.08
CA THR A 933 50.74 49.60 -3.43
C THR A 933 50.99 50.55 -2.26
N GLU A 934 51.05 50.08 -1.01
CA GLU A 934 51.45 50.95 0.11
C GLU A 934 52.62 50.33 0.91
N THR A 935 53.82 50.54 0.38
CA THR A 935 55.10 50.78 1.08
C THR A 935 55.56 49.84 2.22
N GLU A 936 56.65 49.12 1.91
CA GLU A 936 57.67 48.52 2.81
C GLU A 936 57.26 47.38 3.76
N VAL A 937 57.47 46.14 3.29
CA VAL A 937 57.52 44.94 4.14
C VAL A 937 58.93 44.78 4.74
N THR A 938 59.19 45.44 5.87
CA THR A 938 60.47 45.38 6.58
C THR A 938 60.49 44.20 7.58
N ILE A 939 61.29 43.18 7.29
CA ILE A 939 61.45 41.94 8.07
C ILE A 939 62.61 42.08 9.08
N ALA A 940 62.41 41.80 10.39
CA ALA A 940 63.49 41.70 11.39
C ALA A 940 63.29 40.64 12.52
N ARG A 941 64.29 39.74 12.62
CA ARG A 941 64.92 38.95 13.75
C ARG A 941 64.29 38.98 15.18
N ALA A 942 64.39 38.01 16.12
CA ALA A 942 64.75 36.59 16.29
C ALA A 942 64.69 36.26 17.83
N TYR A 943 64.09 35.13 18.30
CA TYR A 943 64.50 34.19 19.41
C TYR A 943 63.33 33.42 20.10
N ARG A 944 63.59 32.16 20.51
CA ARG A 944 62.72 31.10 21.12
C ARG A 944 62.47 31.32 22.64
N PRO A 945 61.54 30.65 23.41
CA PRO A 945 60.87 29.33 23.23
C PRO A 945 59.40 29.14 23.77
N SER A 946 58.89 27.89 23.67
CA SER A 946 57.82 27.19 24.45
C SER A 946 56.31 27.40 24.18
N ILE A 947 55.77 26.47 23.36
CA ILE A 947 54.51 25.69 23.41
C ILE A 947 53.32 26.25 24.23
N TYR A 948 52.22 26.60 23.54
CA TYR A 948 50.87 25.99 23.58
C TYR A 948 50.05 26.63 22.43
N LEU A 949 49.37 25.83 21.61
CA LEU A 949 48.71 26.28 20.37
C LEU A 949 47.19 26.20 20.50
N GLU A 950 46.55 27.36 20.64
CA GLU A 950 45.15 27.60 20.24
C GLU A 950 45.13 28.89 19.39
N ASP A 951 44.25 28.90 18.39
CA ASP A 951 43.81 30.02 17.53
C ASP A 951 44.73 30.50 16.38
N VAL A 952 44.32 30.17 15.15
CA VAL A 952 44.64 30.87 13.88
C VAL A 952 43.43 31.74 13.54
N LYS A 953 43.61 33.03 13.21
CA LYS A 953 42.48 33.96 12.99
C LYS A 953 42.45 34.69 11.64
N HIS A 954 43.52 34.70 10.84
CA HIS A 954 43.53 35.43 9.56
C HIS A 954 44.26 34.67 8.45
N ILE A 955 43.73 34.75 7.23
CA ILE A 955 44.39 34.32 6.00
C ILE A 955 44.48 35.55 5.09
N TYR A 956 45.70 35.91 4.70
CA TYR A 956 46.02 36.98 3.75
C TYR A 956 46.23 36.40 2.36
N VAL A 957 45.75 37.11 1.34
CA VAL A 957 45.99 36.75 -0.06
C VAL A 957 46.77 37.88 -0.71
N LEU A 958 47.95 37.55 -1.28
CA LEU A 958 48.84 38.53 -1.93
C LEU A 958 48.61 38.53 -3.45
N GLN A 959 48.52 39.74 -4.01
CA GLN A 959 48.43 40.03 -5.44
C GLN A 959 49.73 40.70 -5.90
N GLU A 960 50.32 40.29 -7.03
CA GLU A 960 51.34 41.09 -7.72
C GLU A 960 50.64 42.20 -8.53
N SER A 961 51.10 43.45 -8.41
CA SER A 961 50.60 44.61 -9.18
C SER A 961 50.78 44.39 -10.71
N ASP A 962 49.97 44.90 -11.65
CA ASP A 962 49.27 46.20 -11.65
C ASP A 962 48.16 46.30 -12.74
N GLN A 963 47.34 45.25 -12.97
CA GLN A 963 46.13 45.35 -13.83
C GLN A 963 44.91 44.62 -13.25
N ALA A 964 43.76 45.27 -13.35
CA ALA A 964 42.50 44.99 -12.64
C ALA A 964 41.77 43.66 -13.02
N ALA A 965 42.47 42.65 -13.53
CA ALA A 965 41.87 41.40 -13.99
C ALA A 965 42.84 40.20 -13.90
N GLU A 966 43.59 40.06 -12.81
CA GLU A 966 44.52 38.95 -12.62
C GLU A 966 44.17 38.05 -11.41
N PRO A 967 44.46 36.74 -11.49
CA PRO A 967 44.06 35.70 -10.53
C PRO A 967 44.81 35.69 -9.19
N LEU A 968 44.16 35.29 -8.09
CA LEU A 968 44.80 35.09 -6.79
C LEU A 968 45.83 33.94 -6.84
N ARG A 969 47.07 34.18 -6.40
CA ARG A 969 48.17 33.18 -6.49
C ARG A 969 48.83 32.76 -5.18
N TYR A 970 48.67 33.51 -4.07
CA TYR A 970 49.38 33.20 -2.81
C TYR A 970 48.47 33.24 -1.58
N LEU A 971 48.55 32.20 -0.74
CA LEU A 971 47.82 32.12 0.53
C LEU A 971 48.79 32.25 1.72
N LEU A 972 48.62 33.28 2.55
CA LEU A 972 49.41 33.55 3.74
C LEU A 972 48.56 33.34 4.99
N VAL A 973 48.84 32.30 5.76
CA VAL A 973 48.14 32.05 7.04
C VAL A 973 48.84 32.83 8.15
N ALA A 974 48.11 33.72 8.82
CA ALA A 974 48.64 34.51 9.94
C ALA A 974 47.90 34.23 11.25
N ARG A 975 48.69 34.16 12.32
CA ARG A 975 48.22 33.98 13.69
C ARG A 975 48.14 35.34 14.38
N GLU A 976 47.07 35.59 15.13
CA GLU A 976 47.03 36.71 16.06
C GLU A 976 47.84 36.31 17.30
N CYS A 977 49.07 36.82 17.43
CA CYS A 977 49.79 36.76 18.70
C CYS A 977 49.50 38.08 19.40
N THR A 978 48.91 38.04 20.60
CA THR A 978 48.59 39.26 21.36
C THR A 978 49.82 39.95 21.95
N ASP A 979 51.00 39.76 21.36
CA ASP A 979 52.12 40.66 21.59
C ASP A 979 53.05 40.84 20.38
N THR A 980 53.60 42.04 20.27
CA THR A 980 53.87 42.81 19.05
C THR A 980 55.17 42.48 18.28
N LYS A 981 55.65 41.22 18.21
CA LYS A 981 56.82 40.89 17.36
C LYS A 981 56.67 39.60 16.55
N GLN A 982 56.54 39.81 15.24
CA GLN A 982 56.20 38.86 14.19
C GLN A 982 57.32 37.87 13.83
N ARG A 983 56.93 36.68 13.36
CA ARG A 983 57.66 35.91 12.34
C ARG A 983 56.67 35.34 11.32
N LEU A 984 56.89 35.68 10.05
CA LEU A 984 56.29 35.03 8.87
C LEU A 984 57.06 33.74 8.55
N LEU A 985 56.36 32.68 8.14
CA LEU A 985 56.96 31.55 7.45
C LEU A 985 57.10 31.93 5.98
N TRP A 986 58.34 32.03 5.49
CA TRP A 986 58.66 32.32 4.09
C TRP A 986 59.15 31.04 3.40
N PHE A 987 58.63 30.74 2.21
CA PHE A 987 59.07 29.65 1.35
C PHE A 987 59.72 30.25 0.10
N PRO A 988 61.04 30.09 -0.14
CA PRO A 988 61.66 30.58 -1.37
C PRO A 988 61.63 29.49 -2.45
N SER A 989 61.14 29.83 -3.64
CA SER A 989 61.49 29.13 -4.87
C SER A 989 61.56 30.08 -6.08
N PHE A 990 62.77 30.10 -6.67
CA PHE A 990 63.14 30.45 -8.05
C PHE A 990 62.88 31.86 -8.59
N VAL A 991 63.95 32.67 -8.56
CA VAL A 991 64.18 33.78 -9.50
C VAL A 991 64.85 33.20 -10.75
N SER A 992 64.27 33.46 -11.92
CA SER A 992 64.85 33.15 -13.23
C SER A 992 65.95 34.15 -13.59
N ASP A 993 67.03 33.65 -14.19
CA ASP A 993 68.13 34.42 -14.78
C ASP A 993 67.66 35.60 -15.67
N LYS A 994 68.24 36.79 -15.46
CA LYS A 994 68.88 37.62 -16.51
C LYS A 994 69.56 38.90 -15.95
N GLN A 995 70.88 38.89 -16.06
CA GLN A 995 71.89 39.92 -16.39
C GLN A 995 71.66 41.44 -16.18
N ASP A 996 72.66 42.01 -15.49
CA ASP A 996 73.41 43.26 -15.73
C ASP A 996 72.68 44.62 -15.88
N GLU A 997 72.95 45.56 -14.96
CA GLU A 997 73.98 46.61 -15.14
C GLU A 997 74.13 47.48 -13.89
N ALA A 998 75.36 47.97 -13.67
CA ALA A 998 75.84 48.62 -12.46
C ALA A 998 76.03 50.13 -12.64
N VAL A 999 75.58 50.96 -11.67
CA VAL A 999 76.13 52.28 -11.25
C VAL A 999 75.52 52.53 -9.85
N GLY A 1000 76.17 52.90 -8.74
CA GLY A 1000 77.47 53.53 -8.48
C GLY A 1000 77.27 54.80 -7.65
N GLY A 1001 77.65 54.79 -6.36
CA GLY A 1001 77.84 55.97 -5.48
C GLY A 1001 77.07 55.89 -4.14
N LYS A 1002 77.71 55.51 -3.01
CA LYS A 1002 78.60 56.28 -2.08
C LYS A 1002 77.80 57.11 -1.06
N GLU A 1003 77.83 56.69 0.21
CA GLU A 1003 78.60 57.27 1.36
C GLU A 1003 77.64 58.18 2.17
N GLU A 1004 77.43 58.06 3.48
CA GLU A 1004 78.33 57.93 4.66
C GLU A 1004 77.46 57.52 5.89
N GLU A 1005 77.86 56.53 6.71
CA GLU A 1005 78.46 56.64 8.09
C GLU A 1005 77.40 56.94 9.19
N GLU A 1006 77.25 56.26 10.35
CA GLU A 1006 78.13 55.61 11.35
C GLU A 1006 77.33 54.47 12.07
N GLU A 1007 77.87 53.29 12.42
CA GLU A 1007 78.55 52.90 13.70
C GLU A 1007 77.73 53.21 14.99
N ASP A 1008 77.53 52.36 16.01
CA ASP A 1008 78.18 51.11 16.43
C ASP A 1008 77.31 50.37 17.49
N ASP A 1009 77.75 49.16 17.83
CA ASP A 1009 77.09 48.02 18.51
C ASP A 1009 76.58 48.13 19.97
N ALA A 1010 75.60 47.27 20.28
CA ALA A 1010 75.56 46.29 21.40
C ALA A 1010 74.30 46.28 22.31
N ALA A 1011 73.65 45.11 22.30
CA ALA A 1011 72.99 44.39 23.41
C ALA A 1011 71.76 45.00 24.16
N GLU A 1012 70.64 44.26 23.97
CA GLU A 1012 69.62 43.86 24.96
C GLU A 1012 68.57 44.85 25.51
N GLN A 1013 67.38 44.25 25.72
CA GLN A 1013 66.22 44.66 26.53
C GLN A 1013 65.11 45.48 25.86
N LEU A 1014 64.10 44.76 25.36
CA LEU A 1014 62.73 45.27 25.22
C LEU A 1014 61.86 44.72 26.35
N THR A 1015 61.32 45.65 27.12
CA THR A 1015 60.30 45.48 28.16
C THR A 1015 58.92 45.66 27.51
N LEU A 1016 58.03 44.68 27.73
CA LEU A 1016 56.61 44.72 27.36
C LEU A 1016 55.76 45.17 28.56
N VAL A 1017 54.44 45.36 28.31
CA VAL A 1017 53.26 45.46 29.23
C VAL A 1017 52.60 46.86 29.24
N PRO A 1018 51.24 47.01 29.25
CA PRO A 1018 50.19 46.46 28.36
C PRO A 1018 49.12 47.53 27.97
N VAL A 1019 48.36 47.38 26.88
CA VAL A 1019 47.14 48.18 26.64
C VAL A 1019 45.96 47.29 26.25
N ILE A 1020 44.85 47.45 26.98
CA ILE A 1020 43.56 46.78 26.82
C ILE A 1020 42.65 47.67 25.98
N VAL A 1021 42.08 47.15 24.87
CA VAL A 1021 40.65 47.31 24.46
C VAL A 1021 40.26 46.15 23.52
N PRO A 1022 39.09 45.50 23.71
CA PRO A 1022 38.57 44.37 22.91
C PRO A 1022 37.61 44.81 21.79
N ILE A 1023 37.47 44.00 20.72
CA ILE A 1023 36.38 44.15 19.71
C ILE A 1023 35.74 42.78 19.38
N VAL A 1024 34.41 42.81 19.24
CA VAL A 1024 33.43 41.72 19.09
C VAL A 1024 32.92 41.66 17.63
N SER A 1025 32.39 40.49 17.21
CA SER A 1025 31.62 40.12 15.99
C SER A 1025 30.58 41.15 15.47
N PRO A 1026 30.29 41.19 14.14
CA PRO A 1026 29.10 41.86 13.61
C PRO A 1026 27.86 40.95 13.66
N VAL A 1027 27.33 40.74 14.87
CA VAL A 1027 25.87 40.75 15.08
C VAL A 1027 25.56 42.17 15.56
N LEU A 1028 24.73 42.93 14.83
CA LEU A 1028 24.16 44.23 15.24
C LEU A 1028 24.93 44.96 16.37
N GLN A 1029 26.02 45.66 16.06
CA GLN A 1029 26.67 46.57 17.01
C GLN A 1029 26.24 48.02 16.80
N GLY A 1030 24.97 48.29 17.08
CA GLY A 1030 24.62 49.50 17.79
C GLY A 1030 24.22 49.07 19.20
N LYS A 1031 24.81 49.62 20.26
CA LYS A 1031 24.20 49.47 21.59
C LYS A 1031 22.80 50.06 21.48
N PHE A 1032 21.77 49.22 21.47
CA PHE A 1032 20.40 49.68 21.47
C PHE A 1032 20.13 50.38 22.81
N THR A 1033 20.25 51.70 22.83
CA THR A 1033 20.05 52.50 24.03
C THR A 1033 18.56 52.70 24.28
N ILE A 1034 18.18 53.12 25.48
CA ILE A 1034 16.79 53.54 25.78
C ILE A 1034 16.34 54.63 24.78
N ARG A 1035 17.27 55.45 24.30
CA ARG A 1035 17.02 56.50 23.31
C ARG A 1035 16.72 55.92 21.92
N ASP A 1036 17.38 54.83 21.53
CA ASP A 1036 17.10 54.13 20.27
C ASP A 1036 15.75 53.41 20.31
N LEU A 1037 15.40 52.81 21.45
CA LEU A 1037 14.06 52.26 21.69
C LEU A 1037 12.98 53.36 21.62
N GLN A 1038 13.23 54.53 22.24
CA GLN A 1038 12.34 55.68 22.19
C GLN A 1038 12.16 56.25 20.79
N ASN A 1039 13.23 56.32 19.99
CA ASN A 1039 13.17 56.78 18.60
C ASN A 1039 12.38 55.82 17.69
N VAL A 1040 12.60 54.50 17.82
CA VAL A 1040 11.84 53.49 17.06
C VAL A 1040 10.37 53.48 17.48
N ALA A 1041 10.09 53.69 18.76
CA ALA A 1041 8.73 53.77 19.27
C ALA A 1041 8.01 55.05 18.80
N GLU A 1042 8.68 56.20 18.73
CA GLU A 1042 8.13 57.42 18.12
C GLU A 1042 7.85 57.25 16.61
N GLU A 1043 8.76 56.64 15.85
CA GLU A 1043 8.54 56.35 14.41
C GLU A 1043 7.36 55.41 14.16
N ARG A 1044 7.08 54.50 15.10
CA ARG A 1044 5.97 53.53 15.02
C ARG A 1044 4.73 53.97 15.81
N ASN A 1045 4.73 55.18 16.36
CA ASN A 1045 3.63 55.79 17.13
C ASN A 1045 3.24 54.99 18.40
N ILE A 1046 4.22 54.32 19.02
CA ILE A 1046 4.10 53.51 20.24
C ILE A 1046 4.60 54.34 21.45
N LYS A 1047 3.80 54.44 22.51
CA LYS A 1047 4.20 55.16 23.74
C LYS A 1047 4.93 54.23 24.71
N ILE A 1048 6.18 54.57 25.05
CA ILE A 1048 6.95 53.85 26.08
C ILE A 1048 6.64 54.40 27.48
N PRO A 1049 6.31 53.54 28.47
CA PRO A 1049 6.13 53.94 29.86
C PRO A 1049 7.42 54.50 30.49
N SER A 1050 7.33 55.66 31.16
CA SER A 1050 8.47 56.42 31.69
C SER A 1050 9.22 55.75 32.87
N ASN A 1051 8.71 54.63 33.36
CA ASN A 1051 9.27 53.85 34.47
C ASN A 1051 10.24 52.75 34.03
N ILE A 1052 10.42 52.50 32.74
CA ILE A 1052 11.37 51.50 32.22
C ILE A 1052 12.80 52.05 32.28
N LYS A 1053 13.63 51.51 33.19
CA LYS A 1053 14.98 52.05 33.45
C LYS A 1053 16.10 51.01 33.45
N ARG A 1054 15.79 49.70 33.41
CA ARG A 1054 16.78 48.62 33.45
C ARG A 1054 16.59 47.66 32.30
N LYS A 1055 17.69 46.99 31.89
CA LYS A 1055 17.72 46.05 30.75
C LYS A 1055 16.68 44.93 30.87
N ALA A 1056 16.45 44.41 32.07
CA ALA A 1056 15.44 43.37 32.32
C ALA A 1056 14.00 43.86 32.07
N ASP A 1057 13.70 45.11 32.44
CA ASP A 1057 12.38 45.72 32.24
C ASP A 1057 12.12 45.98 30.73
N ILE A 1058 13.17 46.17 29.94
CA ILE A 1058 13.12 46.35 28.47
C ILE A 1058 12.88 45.01 27.76
N LEU A 1059 13.56 43.95 28.18
CA LEU A 1059 13.38 42.61 27.60
C LEU A 1059 11.96 42.08 27.86
N ALA A 1060 11.45 42.23 29.08
CA ALA A 1060 10.08 41.83 29.41
C ALA A 1060 9.02 42.65 28.64
N PHE A 1061 9.29 43.93 28.36
CA PHE A 1061 8.42 44.77 27.53
C PHE A 1061 8.45 44.34 26.06
N ILE A 1062 9.62 43.98 25.52
CA ILE A 1062 9.76 43.48 24.14
C ILE A 1062 9.11 42.10 23.97
N GLU A 1063 9.29 41.19 24.93
CA GLU A 1063 8.66 39.85 24.91
C GLU A 1063 7.13 39.93 24.91
N SER A 1064 6.54 40.94 25.57
CA SER A 1064 5.08 41.15 25.55
C SER A 1064 4.50 41.49 24.16
N PHE A 1065 5.33 41.87 23.18
CA PHE A 1065 4.88 42.06 21.79
C PHE A 1065 4.84 40.75 21.00
N GLN A 1066 5.67 39.75 21.34
CA GLN A 1066 5.60 38.42 20.74
C GLN A 1066 4.33 37.67 21.16
N GLU A 1067 3.88 37.85 22.41
CA GLU A 1067 2.59 37.30 22.88
C GLU A 1067 1.36 37.93 22.19
N LEU A 1068 1.52 39.12 21.59
CA LEU A 1068 0.48 39.81 20.82
C LEU A 1068 0.59 39.55 19.29
N GLY A 1069 1.51 38.68 18.85
CA GLY A 1069 1.64 38.25 17.46
C GLY A 1069 2.22 39.31 16.51
N LEU A 1070 2.98 40.28 17.02
CA LEU A 1070 3.71 41.25 16.20
C LEU A 1070 5.19 40.84 16.13
N HIS A 1071 5.71 40.68 14.90
CA HIS A 1071 7.10 40.28 14.63
C HIS A 1071 8.12 41.39 14.86
#